data_AF-A0A6N8WAT7-F1
#
_entry.id   AF-A0A6N8WAT7-F1
#
_cell.length_a   1.000
_cell.length_b   1.000
_cell.length_c   1.000
_cell.angle_alpha   90.00
_cell.angle_beta   90.00
_cell.angle_gamma   90.00
#
_symmetry.space_group_name_H-M   'P 1'
#
loop_
_entity.id
_entity.type
_entity.pdbx_description
1 polymer ?
#
loop_
_entity_poly.entity_id
_entity_poly.type
_entity_poly.pdbx_seq_one_letter_code
_entity_poly.pdbx_strand_id
1 'polypeptide(L)'
;MPALLRKFIIVLVFILALGACNGGGDGGSTWLNLPSVPIRVDGNGYGTALGFPAGPILQQPMLDQFAAAGVDVLEVRIGYHGVFLHADGEPLPYLKWTDESADLVARVLANVPGAAQGADALTWLRRVGLGAIIILPTAGQDIPRWQGEELVSAESAAETTIGPLQFASLAFDADGQASFEGIPLAEIEQALGASLGVALPPMALQILSAVGAEQFSLATQPNGIDLALDGTPLPSLAYDSERLENLMPILGAFVDESMGGMIGAVVPKLQGADLDIIVSFTGEPAAETQLPTIPVSVGDDGSLGAWGIPLGTGPLLPADILDILGATNAQRLDLSIQADGLYLALNQEPLPSILWTDTSLDTIGDIAVDLLGVAPGMVDAGLTVLRSLLAKTNVGLSLDLPGADAAAFSADFDVAATNFAAAPEGMEPALQIGAAIDRDGFVQSALGLSLADLGGLLPPVSLPPLVMNIVGGVGSDSLQLTTSAGGIDLVGDAGSLLTLQYDEAALNRLLVVVSSLSDTIPFIGTINEYLPHLPPVLSSGLDVQLALAGQEAPETKLDSLPVEVKADGSLALMGIPLGDQSILQPRFITDMQALGIQRLDLNIIDASLYLASNGGHLPVISWTDQSMATVQRVVGELLPVPPGVLDVGIEFLQKTDIGVALSIPAANGVAAVDVPAAFDVTAVRMEPPDIDAEYRPVLALGLRLDGSEITSVGGVPASEFLEHGVNLPSLPANIASILYDGLQVSELELTSSANQLNVVADEEVLLTVHYDSPSILRTLDLAAPFLPEDVANILADPNISALFAEEFLPLIVGAQLDVTAELNQE
;
A
#
# COMPACT_ATOMS: atom_id res chain seq x y z
N MET A 1 -22.62 8.24 -27.31
CA MET A 1 -23.04 9.59 -26.87
C MET A 1 -23.83 9.47 -25.58
N PRO A 2 -23.27 9.89 -24.43
CA PRO A 2 -24.09 10.27 -23.29
C PRO A 2 -25.08 11.29 -23.83
N ALA A 3 -26.37 11.02 -23.69
CA ALA A 3 -27.40 11.90 -24.22
C ALA A 3 -27.23 13.35 -23.72
N LEU A 4 -26.57 13.50 -22.56
CA LEU A 4 -26.16 14.74 -21.89
C LEU A 4 -25.21 15.60 -22.70
N LEU A 5 -24.00 15.12 -23.00
CA LEU A 5 -23.01 15.87 -23.77
C LEU A 5 -23.48 16.09 -25.22
N ARG A 6 -24.23 15.14 -25.79
CA ARG A 6 -24.90 15.31 -27.08
C ARG A 6 -25.87 16.47 -27.07
N LYS A 7 -26.77 16.51 -26.08
CA LYS A 7 -27.78 17.56 -25.94
C LYS A 7 -27.11 18.89 -25.59
N PHE A 8 -26.08 18.89 -24.75
CA PHE A 8 -25.31 20.09 -24.40
C PHE A 8 -24.54 20.65 -25.59
N ILE A 9 -23.79 19.83 -26.34
CA ILE A 9 -23.10 20.25 -27.57
C ILE A 9 -24.11 20.63 -28.66
N ILE A 10 -25.24 19.92 -28.81
CA ILE A 10 -26.27 20.32 -29.77
C ILE A 10 -26.94 21.62 -29.34
N VAL A 11 -27.21 21.84 -28.06
CA VAL A 11 -27.75 23.10 -27.51
C VAL A 11 -26.70 24.21 -27.61
N LEU A 12 -25.43 23.93 -27.35
CA LEU A 12 -24.30 24.85 -27.55
C LEU A 12 -24.15 25.19 -29.04
N VAL A 13 -24.28 24.22 -29.95
CA VAL A 13 -24.29 24.39 -31.41
C VAL A 13 -25.56 25.11 -31.87
N PHE A 14 -26.70 24.95 -31.19
CA PHE A 14 -27.95 25.65 -31.46
C PHE A 14 -27.90 27.10 -30.94
N ILE A 15 -27.26 27.33 -29.80
CA ILE A 15 -26.93 28.64 -29.21
C ILE A 15 -25.84 29.32 -30.06
N LEU A 16 -24.85 28.59 -30.59
CA LEU A 16 -23.86 29.07 -31.56
C LEU A 16 -24.49 29.34 -32.94
N ALA A 17 -25.53 28.59 -33.32
CA ALA A 17 -26.30 28.82 -34.55
C ALA A 17 -27.27 30.01 -34.44
N LEU A 18 -27.65 30.40 -33.22
CA LEU A 18 -28.53 31.56 -32.93
C LEU A 18 -27.78 32.76 -32.31
N GLY A 19 -26.52 32.57 -31.92
CA GLY A 19 -25.67 33.54 -31.25
C GLY A 19 -24.25 33.42 -31.76
N ALA A 20 -23.95 34.10 -32.86
CA ALA A 20 -22.58 34.46 -33.23
C ALA A 20 -22.23 35.82 -32.59
N CYS A 21 -20.96 35.93 -32.22
CA CYS A 21 -19.93 36.81 -31.61
C CYS A 21 -20.07 38.02 -30.56
N ASN A 22 -19.22 38.12 -29.47
CA ASN A 22 -18.96 39.19 -28.41
C ASN A 22 -17.47 39.50 -28.09
N GLY A 23 -16.94 40.75 -28.22
CA GLY A 23 -15.68 41.34 -27.65
C GLY A 23 -15.66 42.89 -27.33
N GLY A 24 -15.53 43.23 -26.03
CA GLY A 24 -15.63 44.53 -25.32
C GLY A 24 -15.57 45.92 -26.02
N GLY A 25 -16.44 46.85 -25.57
CA GLY A 25 -16.29 48.31 -25.81
C GLY A 25 -17.57 49.14 -25.57
N ASP A 26 -17.74 49.66 -24.36
CA ASP A 26 -18.92 50.40 -23.85
C ASP A 26 -18.94 51.89 -24.24
N GLY A 27 -20.09 52.34 -24.75
CA GLY A 27 -20.37 53.77 -24.96
C GLY A 27 -21.61 54.06 -25.80
N GLY A 28 -22.20 53.05 -26.45
CA GLY A 28 -23.45 53.19 -27.19
C GLY A 28 -24.69 52.76 -26.39
N SER A 29 -25.85 53.02 -26.95
CA SER A 29 -27.13 52.61 -26.38
C SER A 29 -28.16 52.45 -27.50
N THR A 30 -29.19 51.66 -27.25
CA THR A 30 -30.38 51.67 -28.09
C THR A 30 -31.09 53.02 -27.94
N TRP A 31 -31.06 53.87 -28.97
CA TRP A 31 -31.60 55.24 -28.91
C TRP A 31 -33.10 55.32 -29.18
N LEU A 32 -33.61 54.36 -29.94
CA LEU A 32 -35.04 54.22 -30.22
C LEU A 32 -35.44 52.83 -29.78
N ASN A 33 -36.52 52.71 -29.02
CA ASN A 33 -37.04 51.43 -28.56
C ASN A 33 -38.42 51.24 -29.20
N LEU A 34 -38.49 50.45 -30.27
CA LEU A 34 -39.74 50.20 -30.97
C LEU A 34 -40.59 49.15 -30.23
N PRO A 35 -41.93 49.22 -30.28
CA PRO A 35 -42.76 48.16 -29.72
C PRO A 35 -42.47 46.82 -30.38
N SER A 36 -42.42 45.75 -29.57
CA SER A 36 -42.24 44.39 -30.09
C SER A 36 -43.41 43.99 -31.00
N VAL A 37 -43.10 43.29 -32.07
CA VAL A 37 -44.12 42.81 -33.02
C VAL A 37 -44.80 41.58 -32.42
N PRO A 38 -46.14 41.60 -32.21
CA PRO A 38 -46.84 40.46 -31.66
C PRO A 38 -47.00 39.37 -32.71
N ILE A 39 -46.52 38.18 -32.36
CA ILE A 39 -46.65 36.94 -33.10
C ILE A 39 -47.55 36.01 -32.27
N ARG A 40 -48.80 35.85 -32.67
CA ARG A 40 -49.73 34.93 -31.99
C ARG A 40 -49.55 33.54 -32.54
N VAL A 41 -49.20 32.60 -31.69
CA VAL A 41 -49.03 31.19 -32.04
C VAL A 41 -50.31 30.43 -31.71
N ASP A 42 -50.80 29.63 -32.65
CA ASP A 42 -51.96 28.78 -32.43
C ASP A 42 -51.59 27.43 -31.79
N GLY A 43 -52.60 26.62 -31.45
CA GLY A 43 -52.39 25.31 -30.82
C GLY A 43 -51.67 24.26 -31.69
N ASN A 44 -51.31 24.59 -32.93
CA ASN A 44 -50.52 23.75 -33.84
C ASN A 44 -49.13 24.34 -34.12
N GLY A 45 -48.74 25.44 -33.46
CA GLY A 45 -47.42 26.06 -33.61
C GLY A 45 -47.30 27.08 -34.74
N TYR A 46 -48.40 27.44 -35.40
CA TYR A 46 -48.39 28.43 -36.49
C TYR A 46 -48.54 29.85 -35.95
N GLY A 47 -47.63 30.73 -36.37
CA GLY A 47 -47.63 32.14 -35.98
C GLY A 47 -48.43 33.03 -36.93
N THR A 48 -49.12 34.01 -36.36
CA THR A 48 -49.70 35.15 -37.08
C THR A 48 -49.10 36.44 -36.55
N ALA A 49 -48.42 37.19 -37.42
CA ALA A 49 -47.83 38.48 -37.12
C ALA A 49 -48.59 39.59 -37.86
N LEU A 50 -49.09 40.60 -37.13
CA LEU A 50 -49.83 41.74 -37.72
C LEU A 50 -51.00 41.34 -38.65
N GLY A 51 -51.62 40.18 -38.39
CA GLY A 51 -52.72 39.64 -39.20
C GLY A 51 -52.29 38.84 -40.44
N PHE A 52 -50.99 38.64 -40.65
CA PHE A 52 -50.43 37.83 -41.73
C PHE A 52 -49.85 36.51 -41.20
N PRO A 53 -50.00 35.39 -41.94
CA PRO A 53 -49.40 34.12 -41.56
C PRO A 53 -47.87 34.25 -41.59
N ALA A 54 -47.23 33.98 -40.47
CA ALA A 54 -45.78 33.96 -40.32
C ALA A 54 -45.18 32.55 -40.55
N GLY A 55 -46.03 31.53 -40.71
CA GLY A 55 -45.63 30.14 -40.89
C GLY A 55 -45.49 29.39 -39.56
N PRO A 56 -44.91 28.17 -39.57
CA PRO A 56 -44.61 27.44 -38.34
C PRO A 56 -43.52 28.18 -37.56
N ILE A 57 -43.83 28.61 -36.34
CA ILE A 57 -42.89 29.33 -35.45
C ILE A 57 -42.37 28.38 -34.37
N LEU A 58 -43.25 27.58 -33.78
CA LEU A 58 -42.92 26.62 -32.73
C LEU A 58 -43.39 25.22 -33.13
N GLN A 59 -42.67 24.20 -32.66
CA GLN A 59 -43.11 22.81 -32.83
C GLN A 59 -44.03 22.40 -31.67
N GLN A 60 -44.91 21.43 -31.90
CA GLN A 60 -45.86 20.98 -30.86
C GLN A 60 -45.19 20.59 -29.52
N PRO A 61 -44.08 19.83 -29.49
CA PRO A 61 -43.42 19.51 -28.23
C PRO A 61 -42.96 20.76 -27.47
N MET A 62 -42.50 21.79 -28.19
CA MET A 62 -42.02 23.04 -27.61
C MET A 62 -43.18 23.88 -27.04
N LEU A 63 -44.37 23.83 -27.67
CA LEU A 63 -45.59 24.41 -27.11
C LEU A 63 -45.98 23.73 -25.80
N ASP A 64 -45.95 22.39 -25.76
CA ASP A 64 -46.27 21.61 -24.56
C ASP A 64 -45.26 21.90 -23.43
N GLN A 65 -43.98 22.05 -23.76
CA GLN A 65 -42.91 22.38 -22.81
C GLN A 65 -43.05 23.80 -22.23
N PHE A 66 -43.33 24.81 -23.07
CA PHE A 66 -43.59 26.16 -22.55
C PHE A 66 -44.86 26.21 -21.70
N ALA A 67 -45.92 25.50 -22.11
CA ALA A 67 -47.13 25.39 -21.30
C ALA A 67 -46.87 24.69 -19.95
N ALA A 68 -46.02 23.66 -19.93
CA ALA A 68 -45.60 22.97 -18.70
C ALA A 68 -44.73 23.86 -17.79
N ALA A 69 -43.90 24.73 -18.37
CA ALA A 69 -43.14 25.75 -17.66
C ALA A 69 -44.00 26.91 -17.15
N GLY A 70 -45.30 26.96 -17.50
CA GLY A 70 -46.19 28.07 -17.18
C GLY A 70 -45.92 29.34 -17.97
N VAL A 71 -45.16 29.25 -19.06
CA VAL A 71 -44.83 30.38 -19.92
C VAL A 71 -45.98 30.68 -20.85
N ASP A 72 -46.52 31.88 -20.80
CA ASP A 72 -47.59 32.34 -21.70
C ASP A 72 -47.03 33.17 -22.86
N VAL A 73 -45.95 33.92 -22.62
CA VAL A 73 -45.34 34.81 -23.61
C VAL A 73 -43.83 34.83 -23.53
N LEU A 74 -43.19 34.82 -24.70
CA LEU A 74 -41.76 34.99 -24.86
C LEU A 74 -41.48 36.29 -25.61
N GLU A 75 -40.59 37.13 -25.09
CA GLU A 75 -40.11 38.33 -25.79
C GLU A 75 -38.62 38.19 -26.12
N VAL A 76 -38.27 38.36 -27.39
CA VAL A 76 -36.89 38.40 -27.88
C VAL A 76 -36.61 39.79 -28.43
N ARG A 77 -35.52 40.42 -27.99
CA ARG A 77 -35.19 41.80 -28.34
C ARG A 77 -33.74 42.00 -28.70
N ILE A 78 -33.49 42.66 -29.81
CA ILE A 78 -32.15 43.04 -30.26
C ILE A 78 -31.87 44.47 -29.76
N GLY A 79 -30.79 44.64 -29.00
CA GLY A 79 -30.33 45.93 -28.47
C GLY A 79 -28.85 46.19 -28.75
N TYR A 80 -28.32 47.28 -28.21
CA TYR A 80 -26.93 47.68 -28.43
C TYR A 80 -25.96 46.72 -27.77
N HIS A 81 -26.26 46.30 -26.53
CA HIS A 81 -25.41 45.43 -25.72
C HIS A 81 -25.74 43.94 -25.84
N GLY A 82 -26.80 43.55 -26.58
CA GLY A 82 -27.11 42.14 -26.76
C GLY A 82 -28.47 41.80 -27.36
N VAL A 83 -28.79 40.51 -27.33
CA VAL A 83 -30.12 39.95 -27.59
C VAL A 83 -30.75 39.53 -26.27
N PHE A 84 -31.72 40.31 -25.81
CA PHE A 84 -32.43 40.14 -24.55
C PHE A 84 -33.62 39.18 -24.70
N LEU A 85 -33.79 38.32 -23.71
CA LEU A 85 -34.84 37.31 -23.64
C LEU A 85 -35.68 37.56 -22.39
N HIS A 86 -37.01 37.48 -22.53
CA HIS A 86 -37.93 37.55 -21.39
C HIS A 86 -39.00 36.46 -21.53
N ALA A 87 -39.43 35.92 -20.40
CA ALA A 87 -40.62 35.08 -20.30
C ALA A 87 -41.61 35.76 -19.37
N ASP A 88 -42.84 35.98 -19.84
CA ASP A 88 -43.93 36.64 -19.08
C ASP A 88 -43.57 38.02 -18.49
N GLY A 89 -42.59 38.70 -19.09
CA GLY A 89 -42.08 39.99 -18.66
C GLY A 89 -40.93 39.92 -17.67
N GLU A 90 -40.53 38.72 -17.23
CA GLU A 90 -39.35 38.49 -16.40
C GLU A 90 -38.10 38.31 -17.26
N PRO A 91 -36.96 38.92 -16.90
CA PRO A 91 -35.72 38.83 -17.67
C PRO A 91 -35.10 37.44 -17.54
N LEU A 92 -34.58 36.93 -18.65
CA LEU A 92 -33.79 35.70 -18.72
C LEU A 92 -32.32 36.01 -19.07
N PRO A 93 -31.39 35.04 -18.93
CA PRO A 93 -30.04 35.21 -19.42
C PRO A 93 -30.05 35.59 -20.90
N TYR A 94 -29.18 36.53 -21.28
CA TYR A 94 -29.18 37.13 -22.60
C TYR A 94 -27.85 36.97 -23.30
N LEU A 95 -27.86 37.01 -24.63
CA LEU A 95 -26.63 37.01 -25.41
C LEU A 95 -26.06 38.43 -25.39
N LYS A 96 -24.98 38.63 -24.65
CA LYS A 96 -24.22 39.87 -24.64
C LYS A 96 -23.36 39.94 -25.89
N TRP A 97 -23.29 41.12 -26.49
CA TRP A 97 -22.33 41.44 -27.54
C TRP A 97 -21.78 42.85 -27.38
N THR A 98 -20.83 43.18 -28.23
CA THR A 98 -20.06 44.43 -28.30
C THR A 98 -19.81 44.73 -29.77
N ASP A 99 -19.06 45.79 -30.07
CA ASP A 99 -18.86 46.21 -31.46
C ASP A 99 -17.99 45.23 -32.26
N GLU A 100 -16.86 44.76 -31.70
CA GLU A 100 -15.90 43.87 -32.40
C GLU A 100 -16.57 42.60 -32.95
N SER A 101 -17.62 42.21 -32.27
CA SER A 101 -18.14 40.89 -32.39
C SER A 101 -19.54 40.87 -32.96
N ALA A 102 -20.35 41.92 -32.73
CA ALA A 102 -21.46 42.29 -33.60
C ALA A 102 -20.97 42.36 -35.05
N ASP A 103 -19.78 42.91 -35.28
CA ASP A 103 -19.15 42.92 -36.60
C ASP A 103 -18.80 41.51 -37.09
N LEU A 104 -18.38 40.60 -36.20
CA LEU A 104 -18.18 39.19 -36.55
C LEU A 104 -19.52 38.49 -36.85
N VAL A 105 -20.60 38.75 -36.11
CA VAL A 105 -21.96 38.26 -36.45
C VAL A 105 -22.37 38.71 -37.84
N ALA A 106 -22.16 39.99 -38.16
CA ALA A 106 -22.46 40.52 -39.48
C ALA A 106 -21.65 39.80 -40.56
N ARG A 107 -20.37 39.51 -40.33
CA ARG A 107 -19.53 38.72 -41.26
C ARG A 107 -20.05 37.30 -41.45
N VAL A 108 -20.50 36.63 -40.39
CA VAL A 108 -21.09 35.28 -40.49
C VAL A 108 -22.40 35.34 -41.27
N LEU A 109 -23.32 36.23 -40.90
CA LEU A 109 -24.62 36.40 -41.56
C LEU A 109 -24.48 36.73 -43.05
N ALA A 110 -23.45 37.47 -43.44
CA ALA A 110 -23.15 37.79 -44.84
C ALA A 110 -22.84 36.54 -45.69
N ASN A 111 -22.31 35.48 -45.05
CA ASN A 111 -21.94 34.23 -45.70
C ASN A 111 -23.00 33.12 -45.57
N VAL A 112 -24.07 33.35 -44.79
CA VAL A 112 -25.18 32.41 -44.64
C VAL A 112 -26.24 32.64 -45.73
N PRO A 113 -26.57 31.62 -46.55
CA PRO A 113 -27.61 31.74 -47.57
C PRO A 113 -28.95 32.19 -46.98
N GLY A 114 -29.47 33.33 -47.46
CA GLY A 114 -30.74 33.90 -46.99
C GLY A 114 -30.63 34.88 -45.81
N ALA A 115 -29.46 35.03 -45.19
CA ALA A 115 -29.26 35.90 -44.03
C ALA A 115 -28.42 37.17 -44.31
N ALA A 116 -27.89 37.32 -45.53
CA ALA A 116 -27.01 38.45 -45.89
C ALA A 116 -27.64 39.84 -45.67
N GLN A 117 -28.96 39.98 -45.87
CA GLN A 117 -29.66 41.24 -45.57
C GLN A 117 -29.69 41.55 -44.06
N GLY A 118 -29.62 40.53 -43.21
CA GLY A 118 -29.50 40.66 -41.77
C GLY A 118 -28.14 41.21 -41.35
N ALA A 119 -27.07 40.89 -42.08
CA ALA A 119 -25.74 41.44 -41.84
C ALA A 119 -25.71 42.98 -41.99
N ASP A 120 -26.26 43.47 -43.11
CA ASP A 120 -26.35 44.91 -43.40
C ASP A 120 -27.28 45.65 -42.42
N ALA A 121 -28.29 44.95 -41.90
CA ALA A 121 -29.27 45.51 -40.97
C ALA A 121 -28.79 45.53 -39.50
N LEU A 122 -27.86 44.66 -39.11
CA LEU A 122 -27.50 44.44 -37.70
C LEU A 122 -27.04 45.71 -36.98
N THR A 123 -26.20 46.52 -37.61
CA THR A 123 -25.75 47.81 -37.04
C THR A 123 -26.92 48.76 -36.74
N TRP A 124 -27.95 48.76 -37.59
CA TRP A 124 -29.16 49.55 -37.38
C TRP A 124 -30.09 48.92 -36.34
N LEU A 125 -30.24 47.59 -36.35
CA LEU A 125 -31.04 46.84 -35.37
C LEU A 125 -30.54 47.08 -33.94
N ARG A 126 -29.21 47.09 -33.74
CA ARG A 126 -28.57 47.40 -32.45
C ARG A 126 -28.84 48.82 -31.95
N ARG A 127 -29.13 49.79 -32.83
CA ARG A 127 -29.39 51.19 -32.44
C ARG A 127 -30.87 51.53 -32.29
N VAL A 128 -31.74 50.79 -32.99
CA VAL A 128 -33.19 51.06 -33.11
C VAL A 128 -34.06 50.11 -32.28
N GLY A 129 -33.48 49.06 -31.69
CA GLY A 129 -34.18 48.26 -30.69
C GLY A 129 -35.44 47.58 -31.22
N LEU A 130 -35.30 46.49 -31.96
CA LEU A 130 -36.44 45.70 -32.43
C LEU A 130 -36.68 44.49 -31.55
N GLY A 131 -37.95 44.15 -31.33
CA GLY A 131 -38.33 42.95 -30.62
C GLY A 131 -39.47 42.20 -31.29
N ALA A 132 -39.58 40.93 -30.97
CA ALA A 132 -40.71 40.07 -31.29
C ALA A 132 -41.28 39.52 -29.99
N ILE A 133 -42.60 39.57 -29.84
CA ILE A 133 -43.30 39.00 -28.69
C ILE A 133 -44.17 37.83 -29.18
N ILE A 134 -43.81 36.63 -28.77
CA ILE A 134 -44.44 35.36 -29.15
C ILE A 134 -45.50 35.05 -28.09
N ILE A 135 -46.77 35.13 -28.49
CA ILE A 135 -47.92 34.92 -27.61
C ILE A 135 -48.42 33.49 -27.79
N LEU A 136 -48.34 32.68 -26.74
CA LEU A 136 -48.72 31.27 -26.76
C LEU A 136 -50.24 31.08 -26.58
N PRO A 137 -50.80 29.91 -26.94
CA PRO A 137 -52.25 29.68 -26.96
C PRO A 137 -52.96 29.81 -25.61
N THR A 138 -52.22 29.69 -24.50
CA THR A 138 -52.73 29.75 -23.12
C THR A 138 -52.83 31.17 -22.55
N ALA A 139 -52.28 32.18 -23.24
CA ALA A 139 -52.07 33.51 -22.70
C ALA A 139 -53.38 34.27 -22.35
N GLY A 140 -53.51 34.63 -21.08
CA GLY A 140 -54.59 35.47 -20.53
C GLY A 140 -54.13 36.77 -19.84
N GLN A 141 -52.83 37.06 -19.78
CA GLN A 141 -52.27 38.14 -18.96
C GLN A 141 -51.86 39.40 -19.75
N ASP A 142 -51.87 40.55 -19.06
CA ASP A 142 -51.38 41.85 -19.55
C ASP A 142 -49.89 41.96 -19.23
N ILE A 143 -49.05 42.13 -20.25
CA ILE A 143 -47.60 42.00 -20.13
C ILE A 143 -46.98 43.38 -20.04
N PRO A 144 -46.07 43.61 -19.07
CA PRO A 144 -45.33 44.85 -18.98
C PRO A 144 -44.65 45.18 -20.31
N ARG A 145 -44.77 46.44 -20.76
CA ARG A 145 -44.01 46.91 -21.92
C ARG A 145 -42.54 46.99 -21.55
N TRP A 146 -41.66 46.43 -22.37
CA TRP A 146 -40.22 46.58 -22.20
C TRP A 146 -39.80 48.05 -22.08
N GLN A 147 -39.00 48.34 -21.06
CA GLN A 147 -38.63 49.71 -20.69
C GLN A 147 -37.24 50.14 -21.20
N GLY A 148 -36.53 49.24 -21.90
CA GLY A 148 -35.17 49.44 -22.38
C GLY A 148 -34.27 48.29 -21.97
N GLU A 149 -33.01 48.34 -22.41
CA GLU A 149 -32.03 47.28 -22.12
C GLU A 149 -31.85 47.08 -20.62
N GLU A 150 -32.01 45.84 -20.15
CA GLU A 150 -31.88 45.46 -18.76
C GLU A 150 -30.63 44.59 -18.62
N LEU A 151 -29.50 45.27 -18.42
CA LEU A 151 -28.19 44.65 -18.29
C LEU A 151 -28.11 43.90 -16.96
N VAL A 152 -27.26 42.86 -16.93
CA VAL A 152 -26.97 42.14 -15.69
C VAL A 152 -26.45 43.09 -14.61
N SER A 153 -26.86 42.85 -13.38
CA SER A 153 -26.28 43.52 -12.23
C SER A 153 -24.90 42.93 -11.94
N ALA A 154 -23.88 43.78 -11.74
CA ALA A 154 -22.55 43.30 -11.38
C ALA A 154 -22.60 42.61 -10.01
N GLU A 155 -22.26 41.32 -9.99
CA GLU A 155 -22.20 40.47 -8.81
C GLU A 155 -20.76 39.92 -8.70
N SER A 156 -20.32 39.63 -7.48
CA SER A 156 -19.06 38.93 -7.24
C SER A 156 -19.35 37.67 -6.44
N ALA A 157 -18.82 36.53 -6.88
CA ALA A 157 -18.85 35.34 -6.07
C ALA A 157 -18.02 35.54 -4.79
N ALA A 158 -18.58 35.14 -3.66
CA ALA A 158 -17.87 35.15 -2.38
C ALA A 158 -16.82 34.03 -2.31
N GLU A 159 -17.09 32.90 -2.97
CA GLU A 159 -16.26 31.69 -3.00
C GLU A 159 -16.44 30.97 -4.35
N THR A 160 -15.42 30.21 -4.76
CA THR A 160 -15.47 29.36 -5.95
C THR A 160 -16.36 28.14 -5.67
N THR A 161 -17.38 27.92 -6.51
CA THR A 161 -18.38 26.85 -6.34
C THR A 161 -18.06 25.60 -7.17
N ILE A 162 -17.37 25.79 -8.31
CA ILE A 162 -16.88 24.77 -9.23
C ILE A 162 -15.52 25.27 -9.74
N GLY A 163 -14.46 24.45 -9.66
CA GLY A 163 -13.12 24.86 -10.09
C GLY A 163 -12.24 25.42 -8.98
N PRO A 164 -11.06 26.00 -9.31
CA PRO A 164 -10.61 26.38 -10.66
C PRO A 164 -10.30 25.17 -11.56
N LEU A 165 -10.83 25.14 -12.78
CA LEU A 165 -10.58 24.05 -13.73
C LEU A 165 -10.10 24.62 -15.07
N GLN A 166 -8.94 24.16 -15.55
CA GLN A 166 -8.46 24.47 -16.89
C GLN A 166 -8.41 23.18 -17.73
N PHE A 167 -9.34 23.04 -18.67
CA PHE A 167 -9.40 21.94 -19.62
C PHE A 167 -8.90 22.40 -20.98
N ALA A 168 -7.70 22.00 -21.40
CA ALA A 168 -7.11 22.48 -22.67
C ALA A 168 -6.68 21.39 -23.65
N SER A 169 -6.97 20.13 -23.32
CA SER A 169 -6.45 18.98 -24.04
C SER A 169 -7.43 18.30 -24.99
N LEU A 170 -8.68 18.78 -25.07
CA LEU A 170 -9.61 18.33 -26.08
C LEU A 170 -9.22 18.94 -27.42
N ALA A 171 -8.85 18.09 -28.38
CA ALA A 171 -8.53 18.49 -29.74
C ALA A 171 -9.38 17.72 -30.74
N PHE A 172 -9.73 18.38 -31.85
CA PHE A 172 -10.37 17.76 -33.01
C PHE A 172 -9.45 17.85 -34.21
N ASP A 173 -9.32 16.76 -34.96
CA ASP A 173 -8.58 16.73 -36.21
C ASP A 173 -9.40 17.25 -37.40
N ALA A 174 -8.79 17.24 -38.59
CA ALA A 174 -9.43 17.70 -39.83
C ALA A 174 -10.65 16.86 -40.26
N ASP A 175 -10.76 15.62 -39.76
CA ASP A 175 -11.88 14.72 -39.99
C ASP A 175 -12.97 14.85 -38.90
N GLY A 176 -12.75 15.72 -37.91
CA GLY A 176 -13.66 15.98 -36.79
C GLY A 176 -13.63 14.91 -35.71
N GLN A 177 -12.60 14.06 -35.68
CA GLN A 177 -12.39 13.08 -34.61
C GLN A 177 -11.76 13.77 -33.40
N ALA A 178 -12.27 13.45 -32.21
CA ALA A 178 -11.73 13.98 -30.97
C ALA A 178 -10.51 13.20 -30.49
N SER A 179 -9.61 13.90 -29.83
CA SER A 179 -8.55 13.35 -28.99
C SER A 179 -8.51 14.10 -27.65
N PHE A 180 -8.13 13.43 -26.59
CA PHE A 180 -7.95 14.01 -25.25
C PHE A 180 -6.53 13.73 -24.78
N GLU A 181 -5.81 14.76 -24.34
CA GLU A 181 -4.38 14.65 -23.97
C GLU A 181 -3.51 14.02 -25.09
N GLY A 182 -3.90 14.20 -26.36
CA GLY A 182 -3.25 13.60 -27.53
C GLY A 182 -3.59 12.12 -27.78
N ILE A 183 -4.47 11.52 -26.98
CA ILE A 183 -4.98 10.16 -27.18
C ILE A 183 -6.26 10.23 -28.01
N PRO A 184 -6.37 9.53 -29.16
CA PRO A 184 -7.61 9.47 -29.92
C PRO A 184 -8.77 9.00 -29.03
N LEU A 185 -9.88 9.73 -29.02
CA LEU A 185 -11.03 9.40 -28.17
C LEU A 185 -11.61 8.03 -28.52
N ALA A 186 -11.48 7.58 -29.76
CA ALA A 186 -11.86 6.23 -30.18
C ALA A 186 -11.11 5.13 -29.40
N GLU A 187 -9.84 5.37 -29.04
CA GLU A 187 -9.05 4.44 -28.22
C GLU A 187 -9.56 4.45 -26.76
N ILE A 188 -9.91 5.63 -26.23
CA ILE A 188 -10.54 5.75 -24.90
C ILE A 188 -11.92 5.08 -24.88
N GLU A 189 -12.74 5.27 -25.91
CA GLU A 189 -14.06 4.62 -26.05
C GLU A 189 -13.94 3.10 -26.16
N GLN A 190 -12.90 2.62 -26.85
CA GLN A 190 -12.59 1.19 -26.95
C GLN A 190 -12.17 0.64 -25.58
N ALA A 191 -11.33 1.37 -24.83
CA ALA A 191 -10.92 1.00 -23.47
C ALA A 191 -12.10 0.94 -22.49
N LEU A 192 -12.97 1.94 -22.52
CA LEU A 192 -14.15 2.02 -21.66
C LEU A 192 -15.28 1.08 -22.09
N GLY A 193 -15.18 0.48 -23.28
CA GLY A 193 -16.27 -0.32 -23.88
C GLY A 193 -17.55 0.49 -24.13
N ALA A 194 -17.45 1.83 -24.17
CA ALA A 194 -18.56 2.75 -24.23
C ALA A 194 -18.25 3.94 -25.13
N SER A 195 -19.16 4.26 -26.06
CA SER A 195 -18.98 5.42 -26.93
C SER A 195 -19.39 6.72 -26.24
N LEU A 196 -18.42 7.63 -26.09
CA LEU A 196 -18.59 9.01 -25.65
C LEU A 196 -19.22 9.85 -26.77
N GLY A 197 -19.01 9.48 -28.04
CA GLY A 197 -19.63 10.04 -29.24
C GLY A 197 -19.34 11.52 -29.45
N VAL A 198 -18.12 11.94 -29.11
CA VAL A 198 -17.66 13.33 -29.26
C VAL A 198 -16.97 13.44 -30.61
N ALA A 199 -17.72 13.82 -31.64
CA ALA A 199 -17.19 14.10 -32.98
C ALA A 199 -17.90 15.31 -33.57
N LEU A 200 -17.16 16.15 -34.31
CA LEU A 200 -17.73 17.32 -34.95
C LEU A 200 -18.52 16.91 -36.21
N PRO A 201 -19.74 17.41 -36.41
CA PRO A 201 -20.50 17.13 -37.63
C PRO A 201 -19.87 17.85 -38.84
N PRO A 202 -20.05 17.35 -40.07
CA PRO A 202 -19.46 17.94 -41.28
C PRO A 202 -19.79 19.43 -41.50
N MET A 203 -20.97 19.86 -41.06
CA MET A 203 -21.38 21.27 -41.13
C MET A 203 -20.55 22.15 -40.17
N ALA A 204 -20.21 21.66 -38.97
CA ALA A 204 -19.35 22.38 -38.04
C ALA A 204 -17.94 22.54 -38.61
N LEU A 205 -17.38 21.47 -39.19
CA LEU A 205 -16.07 21.52 -39.86
C LEU A 205 -16.06 22.51 -41.04
N GLN A 206 -17.13 22.57 -41.84
CA GLN A 206 -17.26 23.56 -42.92
C GLN A 206 -17.26 24.99 -42.38
N ILE A 207 -17.95 25.23 -41.27
CA ILE A 207 -18.02 26.55 -40.63
C ILE A 207 -16.64 26.92 -40.07
N LEU A 208 -16.02 26.04 -39.29
CA LEU A 208 -14.69 26.24 -38.70
C LEU A 208 -13.63 26.51 -39.78
N SER A 209 -13.65 25.75 -40.88
CA SER A 209 -12.76 25.96 -42.02
C SER A 209 -13.03 27.29 -42.75
N ALA A 210 -14.28 27.69 -42.90
CA ALA A 210 -14.65 28.95 -43.56
C ALA A 210 -14.24 30.19 -42.76
N VAL A 211 -14.23 30.09 -41.43
CA VAL A 211 -13.80 31.18 -40.53
C VAL A 211 -12.32 31.11 -40.18
N GLY A 212 -11.63 30.00 -40.51
CA GLY A 212 -10.21 29.80 -40.24
C GLY A 212 -9.90 29.53 -38.77
N ALA A 213 -10.84 28.92 -38.04
CA ALA A 213 -10.72 28.71 -36.61
C ALA A 213 -9.74 27.59 -36.25
N GLU A 214 -8.82 27.87 -35.33
CA GLU A 214 -7.86 26.91 -34.78
C GLU A 214 -8.22 26.51 -33.34
N GLN A 215 -8.84 27.40 -32.57
CA GLN A 215 -9.13 27.21 -31.15
C GLN A 215 -10.46 27.87 -30.76
N PHE A 216 -11.23 27.18 -29.93
CA PHE A 216 -12.38 27.73 -29.21
C PHE A 216 -12.07 27.77 -27.72
N SER A 217 -12.47 28.85 -27.04
CA SER A 217 -12.39 28.91 -25.58
C SER A 217 -13.72 29.32 -24.95
N LEU A 218 -13.97 28.81 -23.75
CA LEU A 218 -15.11 29.10 -22.91
C LEU A 218 -14.60 29.36 -21.49
N ALA A 219 -14.90 30.53 -20.95
CA ALA A 219 -14.54 30.92 -19.60
C ALA A 219 -15.79 31.33 -18.81
N THR A 220 -16.01 30.77 -17.63
CA THR A 220 -17.07 31.25 -16.74
C THR A 220 -16.63 32.54 -16.02
N GLN A 221 -17.59 33.40 -15.74
CA GLN A 221 -17.45 34.66 -15.01
C GLN A 221 -18.62 34.79 -14.04
N PRO A 222 -18.51 35.60 -12.97
CA PRO A 222 -19.61 35.78 -12.02
C PRO A 222 -20.94 36.21 -12.63
N ASN A 223 -20.89 36.95 -13.75
CA ASN A 223 -22.07 37.44 -14.46
C ASN A 223 -22.20 36.92 -15.90
N GLY A 224 -21.52 35.84 -16.26
CA GLY A 224 -21.62 35.32 -17.61
C GLY A 224 -20.71 34.17 -17.97
N ILE A 225 -20.83 33.71 -19.22
CA ILE A 225 -19.91 32.76 -19.85
C ILE A 225 -19.34 33.45 -21.06
N ASP A 226 -18.05 33.76 -21.00
CA ASP A 226 -17.30 34.32 -22.11
C ASP A 226 -16.88 33.22 -23.07
N LEU A 227 -17.04 33.49 -24.36
CA LEU A 227 -16.70 32.58 -25.44
C LEU A 227 -15.66 33.28 -26.33
N ALA A 228 -14.73 32.55 -26.94
CA ALA A 228 -13.83 33.12 -27.95
C ALA A 228 -13.43 32.10 -29.02
N LEU A 229 -13.02 32.60 -30.18
CA LEU A 229 -12.48 31.84 -31.31
C LEU A 229 -11.14 32.46 -31.69
N ASP A 230 -10.04 31.72 -31.53
CA ASP A 230 -8.67 32.21 -31.73
C ASP A 230 -8.36 33.51 -30.98
N GLY A 231 -8.87 33.63 -29.75
CA GLY A 231 -8.77 34.85 -28.94
C GLY A 231 -9.64 36.01 -29.42
N THR A 232 -10.35 35.86 -30.55
CA THR A 232 -11.37 36.82 -31.00
C THR A 232 -12.67 36.54 -30.26
N PRO A 233 -13.19 37.47 -29.45
CA PRO A 233 -14.28 37.12 -28.56
C PRO A 233 -15.66 36.86 -29.27
N LEU A 234 -16.43 35.88 -28.75
CA LEU A 234 -17.73 35.35 -29.22
C LEU A 234 -18.91 35.66 -28.26
N PRO A 235 -20.25 35.61 -28.60
CA PRO A 235 -21.29 36.22 -27.76
C PRO A 235 -21.25 35.56 -26.45
N SER A 236 -21.12 36.34 -25.40
CA SER A 236 -21.14 35.77 -24.10
C SER A 236 -22.56 35.62 -23.63
N LEU A 237 -22.84 34.57 -22.88
CA LEU A 237 -24.07 34.51 -22.12
C LEU A 237 -23.91 35.45 -20.93
N ALA A 238 -24.83 36.39 -20.73
CA ALA A 238 -24.84 37.23 -19.55
C ALA A 238 -25.99 36.81 -18.63
N TYR A 239 -25.67 36.65 -17.34
CA TYR A 239 -26.63 36.32 -16.30
C TYR A 239 -26.31 37.00 -14.96
N ASP A 240 -27.32 37.04 -14.09
CA ASP A 240 -27.23 37.37 -12.68
C ASP A 240 -28.18 36.44 -11.91
N SER A 241 -28.23 36.57 -10.57
CA SER A 241 -29.04 35.69 -9.71
C SER A 241 -30.49 35.60 -10.16
N GLU A 242 -31.10 36.75 -10.42
CA GLU A 242 -32.50 36.89 -10.83
C GLU A 242 -32.77 36.18 -12.16
N ARG A 243 -31.92 36.41 -13.18
CA ARG A 243 -32.07 35.77 -14.49
C ARG A 243 -31.92 34.25 -14.42
N LEU A 244 -30.98 33.75 -13.63
CA LEU A 244 -30.79 32.31 -13.45
C LEU A 244 -32.01 31.68 -12.73
N GLU A 245 -32.58 32.37 -11.73
CA GLU A 245 -33.79 31.93 -11.04
C GLU A 245 -35.00 31.86 -12.00
N ASN A 246 -35.19 32.88 -12.83
CA ASN A 246 -36.27 32.93 -13.83
C ASN A 246 -36.10 31.85 -14.92
N LEU A 247 -34.86 31.44 -15.22
CA LEU A 247 -34.57 30.42 -16.23
C LEU A 247 -34.91 28.99 -15.75
N MET A 248 -34.79 28.71 -14.46
CA MET A 248 -34.97 27.37 -13.89
C MET A 248 -36.31 26.69 -14.22
N PRO A 249 -37.50 27.31 -14.04
CA PRO A 249 -38.78 26.67 -14.36
C PRO A 249 -38.91 26.36 -15.86
N ILE A 250 -38.30 27.18 -16.71
CA ILE A 250 -38.27 26.97 -18.15
C ILE A 250 -37.38 25.78 -18.47
N LEU A 251 -36.12 25.78 -18.03
CA LEU A 251 -35.20 24.67 -18.30
C LEU A 251 -35.74 23.32 -17.81
N GLY A 252 -36.36 23.29 -16.63
CA GLY A 252 -36.94 22.08 -16.06
C GLY A 252 -38.00 21.42 -16.95
N ALA A 253 -38.78 22.21 -17.71
CA ALA A 253 -39.77 21.67 -18.63
C ALA A 253 -39.17 21.13 -19.94
N PHE A 254 -37.97 21.55 -20.30
CA PHE A 254 -37.30 21.18 -21.56
C PHE A 254 -36.42 19.94 -21.44
N VAL A 255 -36.27 19.41 -20.23
CA VAL A 255 -35.37 18.31 -19.94
C VAL A 255 -36.09 17.15 -19.26
N ASP A 256 -35.52 15.95 -19.39
CA ASP A 256 -36.01 14.78 -18.65
C ASP A 256 -35.64 14.88 -17.15
N GLU A 257 -36.28 14.05 -16.32
CA GLU A 257 -36.09 14.08 -14.85
C GLU A 257 -34.62 13.93 -14.42
N SER A 258 -33.85 13.12 -15.14
CA SER A 258 -32.43 12.90 -14.86
C SER A 258 -31.57 14.15 -15.12
N MET A 259 -31.83 14.85 -16.22
CA MET A 259 -31.17 16.09 -16.58
C MET A 259 -31.65 17.27 -15.74
N GLY A 260 -32.93 17.28 -15.35
CA GLY A 260 -33.51 18.31 -14.49
C GLY A 260 -32.80 18.40 -13.14
N GLY A 261 -32.47 17.25 -12.53
CA GLY A 261 -31.68 17.20 -11.30
C GLY A 261 -30.27 17.77 -11.47
N MET A 262 -29.58 17.43 -12.55
CA MET A 262 -28.23 17.95 -12.84
C MET A 262 -28.26 19.47 -13.09
N ILE A 263 -29.20 19.96 -13.89
CA ILE A 263 -29.37 21.41 -14.16
C ILE A 263 -29.67 22.15 -12.85
N GLY A 264 -30.54 21.61 -12.01
CA GLY A 264 -30.85 22.18 -10.70
C GLY A 264 -29.64 22.27 -9.77
N ALA A 265 -28.66 21.38 -9.91
CA ALA A 265 -27.42 21.42 -9.15
C ALA A 265 -26.39 22.41 -9.73
N VAL A 266 -26.29 22.50 -11.07
CA VAL A 266 -25.26 23.29 -11.76
C VAL A 266 -25.62 24.77 -11.87
N VAL A 267 -26.86 25.11 -12.27
CA VAL A 267 -27.26 26.50 -12.57
C VAL A 267 -27.01 27.45 -11.40
N PRO A 268 -27.41 27.12 -10.15
CA PRO A 268 -27.16 28.01 -9.00
C PRO A 268 -25.68 28.21 -8.69
N LYS A 269 -24.80 27.32 -9.15
CA LYS A 269 -23.36 27.39 -8.91
C LYS A 269 -22.63 28.24 -9.96
N LEU A 270 -23.24 28.56 -11.11
CA LEU A 270 -22.56 29.24 -12.22
C LEU A 270 -21.91 30.58 -11.85
N GLN A 271 -22.45 31.31 -10.87
CA GLN A 271 -21.85 32.57 -10.41
C GLN A 271 -20.47 32.40 -9.78
N GLY A 272 -20.24 31.31 -9.06
CA GLY A 272 -18.93 31.01 -8.46
C GLY A 272 -18.09 30.04 -9.29
N ALA A 273 -18.54 29.67 -10.48
CA ALA A 273 -17.82 28.72 -11.30
C ALA A 273 -16.58 29.38 -11.91
N ASP A 274 -15.44 28.70 -11.81
CA ASP A 274 -14.16 29.08 -12.40
C ASP A 274 -13.70 27.95 -13.33
N LEU A 275 -14.22 28.00 -14.56
CA LEU A 275 -13.98 27.04 -15.62
C LEU A 275 -13.34 27.77 -16.81
N ASP A 276 -12.20 27.29 -17.26
CA ASP A 276 -11.56 27.66 -18.53
C ASP A 276 -11.44 26.40 -19.40
N ILE A 277 -12.26 26.33 -20.44
CA ILE A 277 -12.31 25.22 -21.39
C ILE A 277 -11.78 25.70 -22.72
N ILE A 278 -10.70 25.08 -23.19
CA ILE A 278 -10.07 25.34 -24.47
C ILE A 278 -10.17 24.07 -25.31
N VAL A 279 -10.71 24.24 -26.51
CA VAL A 279 -10.86 23.19 -27.53
C VAL A 279 -10.01 23.56 -28.73
N SER A 280 -9.12 22.66 -29.14
CA SER A 280 -8.31 22.81 -30.35
C SER A 280 -9.01 22.16 -31.55
N PHE A 281 -8.88 22.76 -32.73
CA PHE A 281 -9.31 22.22 -34.02
C PHE A 281 -8.13 21.90 -34.95
N THR A 282 -6.91 21.91 -34.41
CA THR A 282 -5.67 21.69 -35.16
C THR A 282 -5.24 20.22 -35.18
N GLY A 283 -5.92 19.35 -34.43
CA GLY A 283 -5.53 17.97 -34.15
C GLY A 283 -4.58 17.80 -32.97
N GLU A 284 -4.01 18.88 -32.43
CA GLU A 284 -3.11 18.86 -31.28
C GLU A 284 -3.73 19.59 -30.07
N PRO A 285 -3.45 19.17 -28.82
CA PRO A 285 -3.86 19.90 -27.61
C PRO A 285 -3.46 21.38 -27.64
N ALA A 286 -4.35 22.28 -27.17
CA ALA A 286 -4.05 23.71 -27.15
C ALA A 286 -3.10 24.11 -26.01
N ALA A 287 -3.20 23.39 -24.87
CA ALA A 287 -2.29 23.48 -23.74
C ALA A 287 -2.42 22.20 -22.89
N GLU A 288 -1.60 22.10 -21.84
CA GLU A 288 -1.74 21.06 -20.81
C GLU A 288 -2.98 21.35 -19.94
N THR A 289 -3.72 20.30 -19.60
CA THR A 289 -4.84 20.38 -18.64
C THR A 289 -4.30 20.53 -17.23
N GLN A 290 -4.90 21.45 -16.46
CA GLN A 290 -4.64 21.58 -15.02
C GLN A 290 -5.91 21.24 -14.25
N LEU A 291 -5.85 20.11 -13.53
CA LEU A 291 -6.93 19.66 -12.64
C LEU A 291 -6.47 19.83 -11.20
N PRO A 292 -7.16 20.63 -10.37
CA PRO A 292 -6.96 20.56 -8.92
C PRO A 292 -7.53 19.24 -8.39
N THR A 293 -7.26 18.96 -7.12
CA THR A 293 -7.93 17.90 -6.37
C THR A 293 -9.45 18.09 -6.46
N ILE A 294 -10.16 17.04 -6.87
CA ILE A 294 -11.61 17.05 -7.05
C ILE A 294 -12.28 16.79 -5.70
N PRO A 295 -13.03 17.75 -5.12
CA PRO A 295 -13.82 17.51 -3.92
C PRO A 295 -15.04 16.66 -4.26
N VAL A 296 -15.20 15.55 -3.56
CA VAL A 296 -16.27 14.58 -3.73
C VAL A 296 -17.03 14.42 -2.42
N SER A 297 -18.30 14.81 -2.37
CA SER A 297 -19.18 14.51 -1.25
C SER A 297 -19.74 13.10 -1.35
N VAL A 298 -19.72 12.36 -0.25
CA VAL A 298 -20.33 11.03 -0.13
C VAL A 298 -21.61 11.13 0.70
N GLY A 299 -22.73 10.71 0.12
CA GLY A 299 -24.02 10.64 0.80
C GLY A 299 -24.15 9.41 1.72
N ASP A 300 -25.06 9.47 2.70
CA ASP A 300 -25.36 8.36 3.63
C ASP A 300 -25.73 7.04 2.92
N ASP A 301 -26.24 7.13 1.69
CA ASP A 301 -26.64 6.00 0.86
C ASP A 301 -25.54 5.50 -0.08
N GLY A 302 -24.38 6.17 -0.13
CA GLY A 302 -23.26 5.86 -1.05
C GLY A 302 -23.34 6.59 -2.39
N SER A 303 -24.24 7.55 -2.54
CA SER A 303 -24.21 8.50 -3.66
C SER A 303 -22.95 9.37 -3.61
N LEU A 304 -22.38 9.68 -4.77
CA LEU A 304 -21.21 10.56 -4.90
C LEU A 304 -21.61 11.85 -5.60
N GLY A 305 -21.02 12.97 -5.18
CA GLY A 305 -21.16 14.25 -5.87
C GLY A 305 -19.85 15.01 -5.96
N ALA A 306 -19.42 15.42 -7.14
CA ALA A 306 -18.22 16.23 -7.33
C ALA A 306 -18.58 17.72 -7.41
N TRP A 307 -17.93 18.57 -6.62
CA TRP A 307 -18.32 19.98 -6.45
C TRP A 307 -19.82 20.15 -6.13
N GLY A 308 -20.42 19.17 -5.44
CA GLY A 308 -21.86 19.13 -5.14
C GLY A 308 -22.77 18.79 -6.34
N ILE A 309 -22.20 18.34 -7.45
CA ILE A 309 -22.94 17.83 -8.63
C ILE A 309 -22.97 16.29 -8.55
N PRO A 310 -24.15 15.65 -8.52
CA PRO A 310 -24.25 14.19 -8.45
C PRO A 310 -23.54 13.46 -9.61
N LEU A 311 -22.75 12.42 -9.31
CA LEU A 311 -21.99 11.61 -10.29
C LEU A 311 -22.78 10.41 -10.85
N GLY A 312 -24.08 10.32 -10.58
CA GLY A 312 -24.94 9.24 -11.07
C GLY A 312 -26.37 9.38 -10.57
N THR A 313 -27.23 8.43 -10.95
CA THR A 313 -28.64 8.38 -10.52
C THR A 313 -28.88 7.45 -9.32
N GLY A 314 -27.81 6.97 -8.69
CA GLY A 314 -27.87 6.01 -7.58
C GLY A 314 -26.53 5.90 -6.86
N PRO A 315 -26.46 5.04 -5.81
CA PRO A 315 -25.25 4.87 -5.03
C PRO A 315 -24.15 4.23 -5.86
N LEU A 316 -22.95 4.82 -5.78
CA LEU A 316 -21.75 4.36 -6.47
C LEU A 316 -20.78 3.68 -5.50
N LEU A 317 -20.79 4.09 -4.23
CA LEU A 317 -20.07 3.40 -3.17
C LEU A 317 -20.95 2.31 -2.54
N PRO A 318 -20.46 1.07 -2.43
CA PRO A 318 -21.13 0.01 -1.70
C PRO A 318 -21.31 0.33 -0.21
N ALA A 319 -22.42 -0.14 0.39
CA ALA A 319 -22.77 0.17 1.79
C ALA A 319 -21.77 -0.43 2.80
N ASP A 320 -21.20 -1.60 2.50
CA ASP A 320 -20.15 -2.22 3.28
C ASP A 320 -18.90 -1.33 3.37
N ILE A 321 -18.53 -0.65 2.27
CA ILE A 321 -17.40 0.30 2.27
C ILE A 321 -17.70 1.51 3.18
N LEU A 322 -18.94 2.00 3.21
CA LEU A 322 -19.33 3.09 4.11
C LEU A 322 -19.30 2.67 5.58
N ASP A 323 -19.78 1.46 5.89
CA ASP A 323 -19.74 0.90 7.24
C ASP A 323 -18.29 0.77 7.74
N ILE A 324 -17.39 0.31 6.87
CA ILE A 324 -15.94 0.20 7.15
C ILE A 324 -15.35 1.57 7.47
N LEU A 325 -15.58 2.56 6.61
CA LEU A 325 -15.04 3.91 6.79
C LEU A 325 -15.62 4.55 8.07
N GLY A 326 -16.92 4.36 8.32
CA GLY A 326 -17.59 4.80 9.54
C GLY A 326 -17.00 4.19 10.82
N ALA A 327 -16.65 2.90 10.81
CA ALA A 327 -16.03 2.22 11.95
C ALA A 327 -14.64 2.78 12.33
N THR A 328 -13.96 3.43 11.39
CA THR A 328 -12.62 4.01 11.59
C THR A 328 -12.64 5.48 12.04
N ASN A 329 -13.82 6.06 12.29
CA ASN A 329 -14.02 7.52 12.47
C ASN A 329 -13.42 8.34 11.32
N ALA A 330 -13.44 7.79 10.11
CA ALA A 330 -13.01 8.50 8.92
C ALA A 330 -14.02 9.60 8.59
N GLN A 331 -13.53 10.82 8.38
CA GLN A 331 -14.30 11.96 7.91
C GLN A 331 -13.88 12.38 6.51
N ARG A 332 -12.61 12.20 6.16
CA ARG A 332 -12.08 12.51 4.83
C ARG A 332 -11.15 11.41 4.33
N LEU A 333 -11.29 11.04 3.06
CA LEU A 333 -10.36 10.16 2.35
C LEU A 333 -9.78 10.94 1.17
N ASP A 334 -8.50 11.27 1.26
CA ASP A 334 -7.77 11.93 0.19
C ASP A 334 -6.97 10.88 -0.59
N LEU A 335 -7.04 10.95 -1.92
CA LEU A 335 -6.34 10.03 -2.78
C LEU A 335 -5.77 10.74 -4.01
N SER A 336 -4.55 10.38 -4.36
CA SER A 336 -3.81 10.95 -5.50
C SER A 336 -3.20 9.81 -6.30
N ILE A 337 -3.53 9.76 -7.58
CA ILE A 337 -2.96 8.81 -8.53
C ILE A 337 -1.98 9.58 -9.40
N GLN A 338 -0.73 9.12 -9.41
CA GLN A 338 0.36 9.66 -10.23
C GLN A 338 0.94 8.57 -11.12
N ALA A 339 1.88 8.93 -12.00
CA ALA A 339 2.50 7.98 -12.93
C ALA A 339 3.22 6.82 -12.22
N ASP A 340 3.74 7.06 -11.01
CA ASP A 340 4.56 6.13 -10.23
C ASP A 340 3.84 5.49 -9.02
N GLY A 341 2.63 5.96 -8.66
CA GLY A 341 1.96 5.41 -7.49
C GLY A 341 0.57 5.93 -7.16
N LEU A 342 -0.05 5.24 -6.20
CA LEU A 342 -1.28 5.59 -5.52
C LEU A 342 -0.93 6.04 -4.10
N TYR A 343 -1.24 7.29 -3.81
CA TYR A 343 -1.07 7.93 -2.51
C TYR A 343 -2.42 8.08 -1.84
N LEU A 344 -2.49 7.74 -0.57
CA LEU A 344 -3.72 7.71 0.21
C LEU A 344 -3.51 8.45 1.53
N ALA A 345 -4.52 9.16 2.01
CA ALA A 345 -4.57 9.69 3.36
C ALA A 345 -5.98 9.62 3.92
N LEU A 346 -6.07 9.31 5.22
CA LEU A 346 -7.31 9.32 5.95
C LEU A 346 -7.27 10.49 6.93
N ASN A 347 -8.23 11.41 6.87
CA ASN A 347 -8.26 12.62 7.70
C ASN A 347 -6.98 13.48 7.57
N GLN A 348 -6.43 13.62 6.35
CA GLN A 348 -5.15 14.31 6.05
C GLN A 348 -3.91 13.67 6.70
N GLU A 349 -4.07 12.42 7.07
CA GLU A 349 -3.08 11.65 7.77
C GLU A 349 -2.66 10.49 6.83
N PRO A 350 -1.40 10.44 6.37
CA PRO A 350 -1.02 9.54 5.28
C PRO A 350 -1.17 8.04 5.59
N LEU A 351 -1.67 7.28 4.64
CA LEU A 351 -1.65 5.82 4.65
C LEU A 351 -0.47 5.31 3.79
N PRO A 352 -0.09 4.03 3.91
CA PRO A 352 0.94 3.45 3.05
C PRO A 352 0.67 3.71 1.57
N SER A 353 1.70 4.12 0.84
CA SER A 353 1.61 4.41 -0.58
C SER A 353 2.01 3.20 -1.40
N ILE A 354 1.26 2.95 -2.47
CA ILE A 354 1.50 1.83 -3.38
C ILE A 354 2.22 2.39 -4.59
N LEU A 355 3.46 1.99 -4.79
CA LEU A 355 4.27 2.38 -5.93
C LEU A 355 4.39 1.24 -6.93
N TRP A 356 4.48 1.61 -8.20
CA TRP A 356 4.59 0.69 -9.31
C TRP A 356 5.60 1.19 -10.34
N THR A 357 6.03 0.25 -11.19
CA THR A 357 6.76 0.58 -12.42
C THR A 357 5.87 0.27 -13.62
N ASP A 358 6.30 0.68 -14.82
CA ASP A 358 5.59 0.32 -16.05
C ASP A 358 5.43 -1.20 -16.19
N THR A 359 6.47 -1.98 -15.90
CA THR A 359 6.43 -3.46 -15.93
C THR A 359 5.46 -4.02 -14.89
N SER A 360 5.41 -3.38 -13.73
CA SER A 360 4.64 -3.85 -12.58
C SER A 360 3.14 -3.56 -12.75
N LEU A 361 2.78 -2.44 -13.37
CA LEU A 361 1.40 -2.16 -13.79
C LEU A 361 0.90 -3.13 -14.86
N ASP A 362 1.73 -3.55 -15.81
CA ASP A 362 1.34 -4.55 -16.82
C ASP A 362 1.00 -5.88 -16.12
N THR A 363 1.85 -6.27 -15.16
CA THR A 363 1.63 -7.46 -14.33
C THR A 363 0.33 -7.35 -13.51
N ILE A 364 0.04 -6.19 -12.93
CA ILE A 364 -1.24 -5.93 -12.23
C ILE A 364 -2.42 -6.06 -13.20
N GLY A 365 -2.26 -5.58 -14.44
CA GLY A 365 -3.24 -5.74 -15.51
C GLY A 365 -3.58 -7.20 -15.80
N ASP A 366 -2.55 -8.03 -15.97
CA ASP A 366 -2.70 -9.47 -16.20
C ASP A 366 -3.42 -10.16 -15.03
N ILE A 367 -3.07 -9.82 -13.79
CA ILE A 367 -3.75 -10.34 -12.59
C ILE A 367 -5.23 -9.90 -12.54
N ALA A 368 -5.52 -8.65 -12.90
CA ALA A 368 -6.87 -8.09 -12.86
C ALA A 368 -7.83 -8.80 -13.83
N VAL A 369 -7.35 -9.27 -14.97
CA VAL A 369 -8.13 -10.09 -15.92
C VAL A 369 -8.65 -11.36 -15.23
N ASP A 370 -7.76 -12.07 -14.54
CA ASP A 370 -8.09 -13.33 -13.88
C ASP A 370 -8.93 -13.14 -12.61
N LEU A 371 -8.65 -12.08 -11.84
CA LEU A 371 -9.34 -11.80 -10.57
C LEU A 371 -10.72 -11.18 -10.77
N LEU A 372 -10.86 -10.25 -11.72
CA LEU A 372 -12.08 -9.47 -11.93
C LEU A 372 -12.93 -9.97 -13.11
N GLY A 373 -12.44 -10.94 -13.88
CA GLY A 373 -13.14 -11.50 -15.04
C GLY A 373 -13.35 -10.48 -16.17
N VAL A 374 -12.49 -9.47 -16.25
CA VAL A 374 -12.54 -8.41 -17.27
C VAL A 374 -11.89 -8.92 -18.55
N ALA A 375 -12.42 -8.55 -19.72
CA ALA A 375 -11.83 -8.97 -20.98
C ALA A 375 -10.39 -8.40 -21.14
N PRO A 376 -9.38 -9.20 -21.58
CA PRO A 376 -7.98 -8.77 -21.65
C PRO A 376 -7.78 -7.43 -22.36
N GLY A 377 -8.42 -7.26 -23.53
CA GLY A 377 -8.30 -6.03 -24.31
C GLY A 377 -8.92 -4.78 -23.68
N MET A 378 -9.74 -4.90 -22.63
CA MET A 378 -10.26 -3.75 -21.88
C MET A 378 -9.28 -3.28 -20.80
N VAL A 379 -8.53 -4.20 -20.18
CA VAL A 379 -7.54 -3.87 -19.16
C VAL A 379 -6.32 -3.23 -19.82
N ASP A 380 -5.79 -3.82 -20.89
CA ASP A 380 -4.63 -3.27 -21.62
C ASP A 380 -4.92 -1.86 -22.18
N ALA A 381 -6.09 -1.70 -22.81
CA ALA A 381 -6.52 -0.42 -23.34
C ALA A 381 -6.79 0.59 -22.21
N GLY A 382 -7.41 0.15 -21.11
CA GLY A 382 -7.66 0.97 -19.93
C GLY A 382 -6.37 1.47 -19.27
N LEU A 383 -5.39 0.59 -19.07
CA LEU A 383 -4.07 0.93 -18.53
C LEU A 383 -3.29 1.84 -19.48
N THR A 384 -3.37 1.62 -20.79
CA THR A 384 -2.72 2.49 -21.79
C THR A 384 -3.26 3.92 -21.72
N VAL A 385 -4.58 4.06 -21.62
CA VAL A 385 -5.24 5.35 -21.46
C VAL A 385 -4.87 5.97 -20.11
N LEU A 386 -4.90 5.20 -19.04
CA LEU A 386 -4.53 5.66 -17.69
C LEU A 386 -3.10 6.17 -17.64
N ARG A 387 -2.12 5.43 -18.17
CA ARG A 387 -0.71 5.84 -18.23
C ARG A 387 -0.53 7.13 -19.02
N SER A 388 -1.17 7.21 -20.18
CA SER A 388 -1.08 8.38 -21.05
C SER A 388 -1.69 9.62 -20.39
N LEU A 389 -2.75 9.45 -19.59
CA LEU A 389 -3.33 10.51 -18.77
C LEU A 389 -2.38 10.92 -17.62
N LEU A 390 -1.92 9.95 -16.83
CA LEU A 390 -1.07 10.17 -15.65
C LEU A 390 0.32 10.72 -16.01
N ALA A 391 0.81 10.46 -17.23
CA ALA A 391 2.05 11.06 -17.74
C ALA A 391 1.97 12.59 -17.89
N LYS A 392 0.76 13.16 -17.94
CA LYS A 392 0.53 14.59 -18.19
C LYS A 392 -0.25 15.27 -17.06
N THR A 393 -1.10 14.53 -16.35
CA THR A 393 -1.98 15.08 -15.33
C THR A 393 -2.16 14.09 -14.19
N ASN A 394 -1.80 14.53 -12.98
CA ASN A 394 -2.09 13.78 -11.75
C ASN A 394 -3.59 13.87 -11.44
N VAL A 395 -4.17 12.80 -10.89
CA VAL A 395 -5.59 12.77 -10.52
C VAL A 395 -5.70 12.74 -9.00
N GLY A 396 -6.07 13.87 -8.40
CA GLY A 396 -6.40 13.97 -6.98
C GLY A 396 -7.90 13.97 -6.75
N LEU A 397 -8.40 13.20 -5.79
CA LEU A 397 -9.76 13.33 -5.27
C LEU A 397 -9.70 13.48 -3.73
N SER A 398 -10.63 14.26 -3.19
CA SER A 398 -10.82 14.44 -1.75
C SER A 398 -12.26 14.09 -1.40
N LEU A 399 -12.46 12.96 -0.74
CA LEU A 399 -13.79 12.42 -0.43
C LEU A 399 -14.21 12.85 0.97
N ASP A 400 -15.24 13.69 1.06
CA ASP A 400 -15.92 14.02 2.31
C ASP A 400 -16.95 12.95 2.64
N LEU A 401 -16.70 12.22 3.73
CA LEU A 401 -17.54 11.11 4.18
C LEU A 401 -18.80 11.60 4.91
N PRO A 402 -19.83 10.74 5.04
CA PRO A 402 -21.06 11.14 5.71
C PRO A 402 -20.81 11.62 7.14
N GLY A 403 -21.29 12.83 7.47
CA GLY A 403 -21.10 13.45 8.78
C GLY A 403 -19.75 14.16 8.98
N ALA A 404 -18.92 14.30 7.94
CA ALA A 404 -17.68 15.06 7.99
C ALA A 404 -17.90 16.55 8.24
N ASP A 405 -17.05 17.15 9.07
CA ASP A 405 -16.91 18.61 9.13
C ASP A 405 -15.86 19.04 8.10
N ALA A 406 -16.29 19.25 6.85
CA ALA A 406 -15.40 19.58 5.73
C ALA A 406 -14.50 20.81 5.99
N ALA A 407 -14.91 21.71 6.90
CA ALA A 407 -14.14 22.89 7.29
C ALA A 407 -12.97 22.57 8.24
N ALA A 408 -12.92 21.38 8.84
CA ALA A 408 -11.84 20.95 9.71
C ALA A 408 -10.57 20.55 8.94
N PHE A 409 -10.65 20.40 7.61
CA PHE A 409 -9.60 19.86 6.77
C PHE A 409 -9.14 20.89 5.71
N SER A 410 -7.83 20.99 5.49
CA SER A 410 -7.25 21.90 4.49
C SER A 410 -7.68 21.53 3.05
N ALA A 411 -8.08 22.51 2.23
CA ALA A 411 -8.35 22.27 0.82
C ALA A 411 -7.07 22.06 -0.02
N ASP A 412 -5.92 22.54 0.46
CA ASP A 412 -4.63 22.49 -0.24
C ASP A 412 -3.76 21.29 0.19
N PHE A 413 -4.36 20.25 0.77
CA PHE A 413 -3.60 19.09 1.22
C PHE A 413 -3.12 18.26 0.03
N ASP A 414 -1.79 18.20 -0.14
CA ASP A 414 -1.15 17.34 -1.13
C ASP A 414 -0.78 15.99 -0.51
N VAL A 415 -1.58 14.98 -0.81
CA VAL A 415 -1.39 13.60 -0.32
C VAL A 415 -0.02 13.04 -0.74
N ALA A 416 0.45 13.40 -1.93
CA ALA A 416 1.64 12.83 -2.53
C ALA A 416 2.93 13.51 -2.06
N ALA A 417 2.84 14.68 -1.42
CA ALA A 417 3.98 15.32 -0.75
C ALA A 417 4.42 14.57 0.52
N THR A 418 3.68 13.53 0.93
CA THR A 418 4.06 12.68 2.06
C THR A 418 5.38 11.99 1.77
N ASN A 419 6.36 12.23 2.64
CA ASN A 419 7.63 11.51 2.62
C ASN A 419 7.71 10.59 3.83
N PHE A 420 7.74 9.28 3.60
CA PHE A 420 8.04 8.32 4.65
C PHE A 420 9.53 8.36 4.96
N ALA A 421 9.89 8.17 6.24
CA ALA A 421 11.30 8.13 6.62
C ALA A 421 11.99 6.97 5.88
N ALA A 422 13.04 7.29 5.10
CA ALA A 422 13.84 6.26 4.44
C ALA A 422 14.49 5.32 5.47
N ALA A 423 14.64 4.05 5.10
CA ALA A 423 15.37 3.10 5.92
C ALA A 423 16.81 3.62 6.18
N PRO A 424 17.35 3.49 7.41
CA PRO A 424 18.73 3.87 7.69
C PRO A 424 19.69 3.13 6.74
N GLU A 425 20.56 3.86 6.05
CA GLU A 425 21.58 3.25 5.19
C GLU A 425 22.48 2.31 6.03
N GLY A 426 22.57 1.04 5.63
CA GLY A 426 23.50 0.06 6.22
C GLY A 426 22.92 -1.07 7.06
N MET A 427 21.58 -1.22 7.15
CA MET A 427 20.99 -2.52 7.50
C MET A 427 20.93 -3.38 6.23
N GLU A 428 21.98 -4.17 6.00
CA GLU A 428 21.85 -5.35 5.13
C GLU A 428 20.69 -6.22 5.64
N PRO A 429 19.98 -6.96 4.76
CA PRO A 429 18.92 -7.85 5.22
C PRO A 429 19.51 -8.80 6.26
N ALA A 430 19.03 -8.70 7.50
CA ALA A 430 19.56 -9.47 8.63
C ALA A 430 19.14 -10.95 8.55
N LEU A 431 18.18 -11.28 7.67
CA LEU A 431 17.58 -12.60 7.59
C LEU A 431 17.11 -12.89 6.16
N GLN A 432 17.83 -13.75 5.44
CA GLN A 432 17.42 -14.29 4.13
C GLN A 432 16.81 -15.68 4.31
N ILE A 433 15.51 -15.83 4.10
CA ILE A 433 14.78 -17.10 4.19
C ILE A 433 14.45 -17.63 2.80
N GLY A 434 14.96 -18.81 2.47
CA GLY A 434 14.56 -19.55 1.28
C GLY A 434 13.45 -20.55 1.57
N ALA A 435 12.40 -20.58 0.74
CA ALA A 435 11.38 -21.61 0.78
C ALA A 435 11.01 -22.09 -0.63
N ALA A 436 10.60 -23.35 -0.77
CA ALA A 436 10.09 -23.93 -2.02
C ALA A 436 8.62 -24.30 -1.86
N ILE A 437 7.83 -23.98 -2.88
CA ILE A 437 6.38 -24.20 -2.91
C ILE A 437 6.04 -24.97 -4.19
N ASP A 438 5.17 -25.97 -4.07
CA ASP A 438 4.69 -26.72 -5.22
C ASP A 438 3.57 -25.98 -6.00
N ARG A 439 3.08 -26.61 -7.07
CA ARG A 439 2.02 -26.04 -7.91
C ARG A 439 0.66 -26.00 -7.23
N ASP A 440 0.46 -26.78 -6.19
CA ASP A 440 -0.78 -26.83 -5.41
C ASP A 440 -0.72 -25.84 -4.22
N GLY A 441 0.40 -25.12 -4.06
CA GLY A 441 0.61 -24.08 -3.07
C GLY A 441 1.14 -24.58 -1.72
N PHE A 442 1.58 -25.84 -1.63
CA PHE A 442 2.14 -26.40 -0.40
C PHE A 442 3.63 -26.12 -0.29
N VAL A 443 4.07 -25.73 0.91
CA VAL A 443 5.49 -25.57 1.23
C VAL A 443 6.16 -26.95 1.21
N GLN A 444 7.17 -27.12 0.37
CA GLN A 444 7.98 -28.33 0.21
C GLN A 444 9.25 -28.28 1.07
N SER A 445 9.83 -27.09 1.21
CA SER A 445 10.98 -26.83 2.08
C SER A 445 10.99 -25.38 2.55
N ALA A 446 11.59 -25.11 3.71
CA ALA A 446 11.80 -23.78 4.27
C ALA A 446 13.01 -23.81 5.19
N LEU A 447 13.75 -22.70 5.30
CA LEU A 447 14.94 -22.58 6.17
C LEU A 447 16.01 -23.66 5.87
N GLY A 448 16.12 -24.08 4.60
CA GLY A 448 17.03 -25.17 4.19
C GLY A 448 16.57 -26.60 4.57
N LEU A 449 15.43 -26.76 5.25
CA LEU A 449 14.88 -28.08 5.61
C LEU A 449 13.71 -28.49 4.72
N SER A 450 13.59 -29.78 4.42
CA SER A 450 12.38 -30.30 3.79
C SER A 450 11.23 -30.39 4.78
N LEU A 451 9.97 -30.33 4.30
CA LEU A 451 8.79 -30.51 5.15
C LEU A 451 8.78 -31.89 5.84
N ALA A 452 9.39 -32.91 5.21
CA ALA A 452 9.55 -34.22 5.82
C ALA A 452 10.49 -34.20 7.03
N ASP A 453 11.55 -33.39 6.98
CA ASP A 453 12.53 -33.21 8.06
C ASP A 453 11.95 -32.37 9.22
N LEU A 454 11.02 -31.44 8.93
CA LEU A 454 10.30 -30.67 9.95
C LEU A 454 9.28 -31.50 10.76
N GLY A 455 9.18 -32.81 10.50
CA GLY A 455 8.74 -33.81 11.49
C GLY A 455 7.31 -33.65 12.03
N GLY A 456 6.39 -33.01 11.31
CA GLY A 456 5.02 -32.77 11.78
C GLY A 456 4.91 -31.79 12.96
N LEU A 457 6.00 -31.07 13.29
CA LEU A 457 5.98 -29.99 14.28
C LEU A 457 5.28 -28.74 13.76
N LEU A 458 5.27 -28.55 12.45
CA LEU A 458 4.51 -27.50 11.78
C LEU A 458 3.35 -28.13 11.00
N PRO A 459 2.12 -27.57 11.10
CA PRO A 459 1.04 -27.99 10.22
C PRO A 459 1.43 -27.73 8.76
N PRO A 460 0.92 -28.52 7.79
CA PRO A 460 1.16 -28.25 6.38
C PRO A 460 0.67 -26.82 6.05
N VAL A 461 1.62 -25.95 5.73
CA VAL A 461 1.34 -24.57 5.36
C VAL A 461 1.08 -24.54 3.86
N SER A 462 -0.11 -24.10 3.47
CA SER A 462 -0.46 -23.81 2.08
C SER A 462 -0.65 -22.33 1.89
N LEU A 463 -0.17 -21.78 0.78
CA LEU A 463 -0.49 -20.40 0.40
C LEU A 463 -2.00 -20.23 0.20
N PRO A 464 -2.59 -19.10 0.65
CA PRO A 464 -4.00 -18.80 0.39
C PRO A 464 -4.31 -18.82 -1.11
N PRO A 465 -5.52 -19.26 -1.54
CA PRO A 465 -5.89 -19.30 -2.96
C PRO A 465 -5.74 -17.96 -3.69
N LEU A 466 -5.99 -16.85 -2.99
CA LEU A 466 -5.80 -15.51 -3.54
C LEU A 466 -4.33 -15.22 -3.85
N VAL A 467 -3.41 -15.64 -2.96
CA VAL A 467 -1.97 -15.53 -3.19
C VAL A 467 -1.56 -16.43 -4.36
N MET A 468 -2.09 -17.66 -4.44
CA MET A 468 -1.82 -18.56 -5.57
C MET A 468 -2.31 -18.00 -6.92
N ASN A 469 -3.44 -17.31 -6.94
CA ASN A 469 -3.93 -16.64 -8.16
C ASN A 469 -3.04 -15.46 -8.54
N ILE A 470 -2.59 -14.66 -7.57
CA ILE A 470 -1.63 -13.57 -7.81
C ILE A 470 -0.33 -14.15 -8.36
N VAL A 471 0.24 -15.15 -7.71
CA VAL A 471 1.46 -15.85 -8.14
C VAL A 471 1.31 -16.39 -9.57
N GLY A 472 0.19 -17.06 -9.85
CA GLY A 472 -0.13 -17.59 -11.18
C GLY A 472 -0.25 -16.51 -12.25
N GLY A 473 -0.87 -15.36 -11.92
CA GLY A 473 -1.02 -14.22 -12.82
C GLY A 473 0.28 -13.45 -13.07
N VAL A 474 1.16 -13.38 -12.07
CA VAL A 474 2.52 -12.81 -12.21
C VAL A 474 3.37 -13.65 -13.17
N GLY A 475 3.15 -14.97 -13.21
CA GLY A 475 3.88 -15.88 -14.10
C GLY A 475 5.38 -16.01 -13.77
N SER A 476 5.78 -15.71 -12.54
CA SER A 476 7.17 -15.88 -12.08
C SER A 476 7.40 -17.26 -11.46
N ASP A 477 8.59 -17.82 -11.69
CA ASP A 477 9.11 -19.03 -11.06
C ASP A 477 9.70 -18.73 -9.67
N SER A 478 9.98 -17.46 -9.36
CA SER A 478 10.38 -17.01 -8.03
C SER A 478 9.66 -15.73 -7.59
N LEU A 479 9.48 -15.58 -6.28
CA LEU A 479 9.02 -14.35 -5.65
C LEU A 479 9.94 -14.00 -4.50
N GLN A 480 10.37 -12.75 -4.43
CA GLN A 480 11.18 -12.22 -3.36
C GLN A 480 10.40 -11.10 -2.67
N LEU A 481 10.23 -11.21 -1.36
CA LEU A 481 9.66 -10.18 -0.52
C LEU A 481 10.76 -9.64 0.38
N THR A 482 11.13 -8.38 0.19
CA THR A 482 12.14 -7.71 0.99
C THR A 482 11.47 -6.62 1.81
N THR A 483 11.69 -6.62 3.12
CA THR A 483 11.19 -5.59 4.04
C THR A 483 12.32 -4.68 4.50
N SER A 484 11.98 -3.42 4.74
CA SER A 484 12.89 -2.42 5.28
C SER A 484 12.12 -1.42 6.14
N ALA A 485 12.84 -0.61 6.92
CA ALA A 485 12.23 0.44 7.73
C ALA A 485 11.46 1.52 6.92
N GLY A 486 11.57 1.52 5.58
CA GLY A 486 10.86 2.46 4.69
C GLY A 486 9.90 1.81 3.70
N GLY A 487 9.70 0.48 3.74
CA GLY A 487 8.77 -0.18 2.84
C GLY A 487 8.98 -1.68 2.66
N ILE A 488 8.05 -2.29 1.90
CA ILE A 488 8.10 -3.67 1.43
C ILE A 488 8.23 -3.65 -0.09
N ASP A 489 9.20 -4.38 -0.63
CA ASP A 489 9.34 -4.63 -2.05
C ASP A 489 8.96 -6.09 -2.34
N LEU A 490 8.05 -6.27 -3.29
CA LEU A 490 7.74 -7.56 -3.89
C LEU A 490 8.36 -7.62 -5.28
N VAL A 491 9.25 -8.57 -5.50
CA VAL A 491 10.04 -8.74 -6.72
C VAL A 491 9.76 -10.12 -7.30
N GLY A 492 9.56 -10.19 -8.62
CA GLY A 492 9.49 -11.45 -9.38
C GLY A 492 10.65 -11.54 -10.37
N ASP A 493 10.62 -12.55 -11.24
CA ASP A 493 11.72 -12.81 -12.19
C ASP A 493 11.96 -11.63 -13.15
N ALA A 494 10.91 -10.89 -13.49
CA ALA A 494 10.93 -9.75 -14.40
C ALA A 494 11.31 -8.42 -13.71
N GLY A 495 11.48 -8.40 -12.39
CA GLY A 495 11.80 -7.21 -11.59
C GLY A 495 10.75 -6.89 -10.51
N SER A 496 10.74 -5.64 -10.03
CA SER A 496 9.79 -5.19 -9.00
C SER A 496 8.35 -5.26 -9.51
N LEU A 497 7.50 -5.93 -8.72
CA LEU A 497 6.06 -6.11 -8.96
C LEU A 497 5.24 -5.08 -8.21
N LEU A 498 5.60 -4.79 -6.97
CA LEU A 498 4.90 -3.84 -6.13
C LEU A 498 5.83 -3.34 -5.03
N THR A 499 5.84 -2.04 -4.81
CA THR A 499 6.52 -1.44 -3.67
C THR A 499 5.50 -0.77 -2.78
N LEU A 500 5.43 -1.17 -1.51
CA LEU A 500 4.62 -0.50 -0.49
C LEU A 500 5.52 0.37 0.37
N GLN A 501 5.40 1.69 0.27
CA GLN A 501 6.14 2.61 1.14
C GLN A 501 5.29 3.00 2.36
N TYR A 502 5.91 2.97 3.54
CA TYR A 502 5.28 3.37 4.79
C TYR A 502 6.31 3.77 5.84
N ASP A 503 5.84 4.48 6.86
CA ASP A 503 6.48 4.55 8.17
C ASP A 503 5.62 3.80 9.22
N GLU A 504 6.13 3.72 10.45
CA GLU A 504 5.42 3.03 11.54
C GLU A 504 4.02 3.63 11.81
N ALA A 505 3.86 4.94 11.67
CA ALA A 505 2.59 5.62 11.92
C ALA A 505 1.54 5.33 10.84
N ALA A 506 1.94 5.36 9.56
CA ALA A 506 1.10 5.01 8.42
C ALA A 506 0.70 3.54 8.47
N LEU A 507 1.64 2.64 8.78
CA LEU A 507 1.35 1.22 8.93
C LEU A 507 0.34 0.98 10.06
N ASN A 508 0.55 1.56 11.24
CA ASN A 508 -0.38 1.42 12.36
C ASN A 508 -1.81 1.91 12.03
N ARG A 509 -1.93 3.00 11.26
CA ARG A 509 -3.24 3.48 10.77
C ARG A 509 -3.89 2.51 9.80
N LEU A 510 -3.13 1.99 8.84
CA LEU A 510 -3.62 0.95 7.94
C LEU A 510 -4.09 -0.28 8.73
N LEU A 511 -3.35 -0.69 9.77
CA LEU A 511 -3.73 -1.83 10.60
C LEU A 511 -5.06 -1.61 11.34
N VAL A 512 -5.34 -0.39 11.80
CA VAL A 512 -6.66 -0.05 12.38
C VAL A 512 -7.77 -0.22 11.34
N VAL A 513 -7.57 0.31 10.12
CA VAL A 513 -8.53 0.16 9.00
C VAL A 513 -8.70 -1.32 8.63
N VAL A 514 -7.62 -2.07 8.51
CA VAL A 514 -7.65 -3.50 8.16
C VAL A 514 -8.34 -4.31 9.26
N SER A 515 -8.10 -4.01 10.54
CA SER A 515 -8.73 -4.74 11.64
C SER A 515 -10.27 -4.61 11.65
N SER A 516 -10.82 -3.49 11.17
CA SER A 516 -12.28 -3.31 11.05
C SER A 516 -12.89 -4.16 9.92
N LEU A 517 -12.06 -4.68 9.00
CA LEU A 517 -12.48 -5.57 7.91
C LEU A 517 -12.56 -7.05 8.33
N SER A 518 -12.17 -7.39 9.55
CA SER A 518 -12.01 -8.79 10.00
C SER A 518 -13.29 -9.62 9.88
N ASP A 519 -14.46 -9.02 10.06
CA ASP A 519 -15.77 -9.67 9.90
C ASP A 519 -16.18 -9.86 8.43
N THR A 520 -15.68 -9.01 7.53
CA THR A 520 -16.04 -9.00 6.10
C THR A 520 -15.11 -9.86 5.26
N ILE A 521 -13.83 -9.96 5.64
CA ILE A 521 -12.80 -10.74 4.94
C ILE A 521 -12.25 -11.78 5.92
N PRO A 522 -12.68 -13.06 5.86
CA PRO A 522 -12.29 -14.10 6.82
C PRO A 522 -10.77 -14.31 6.97
N PHE A 523 -10.02 -14.04 5.89
CA PHE A 523 -8.57 -14.08 5.89
C PHE A 523 -7.95 -13.04 6.85
N ILE A 524 -8.52 -11.84 6.92
CA ILE A 524 -8.08 -10.79 7.85
C ILE A 524 -8.30 -11.23 9.29
N GLY A 525 -9.43 -11.88 9.59
CA GLY A 525 -9.68 -12.46 10.91
C GLY A 525 -8.60 -13.46 11.36
N THR A 526 -7.99 -14.18 10.41
CA THR A 526 -6.89 -15.13 10.68
C THR A 526 -5.56 -14.41 10.93
N ILE A 527 -5.31 -13.28 10.26
CA ILE A 527 -4.10 -12.47 10.45
C ILE A 527 -4.21 -11.55 11.67
N ASN A 528 -5.42 -11.26 12.15
CA ASN A 528 -5.66 -10.31 13.25
C ASN A 528 -4.88 -10.66 14.54
N GLU A 529 -4.63 -11.94 14.79
CA GLU A 529 -3.78 -12.42 15.89
C GLU A 529 -2.30 -12.05 15.72
N TYR A 530 -1.84 -11.93 14.48
CA TYR A 530 -0.47 -11.61 14.09
C TYR A 530 -0.25 -10.12 13.78
N LEU A 531 -1.32 -9.34 13.58
CA LEU A 531 -1.25 -7.90 13.30
C LEU A 531 -0.41 -7.10 14.31
N PRO A 532 -0.50 -7.32 15.64
CA PRO A 532 0.32 -6.61 16.61
C PRO A 532 1.82 -6.92 16.48
N HIS A 533 2.18 -8.03 15.83
CA HIS A 533 3.55 -8.50 15.67
C HIS A 533 4.17 -8.13 14.31
N LEU A 534 3.36 -7.58 13.39
CA LEU A 534 3.82 -7.19 12.06
C LEU A 534 4.78 -5.98 12.07
N PRO A 535 4.57 -4.88 12.84
CA PRO A 535 5.44 -3.71 12.74
C PRO A 535 6.93 -4.00 13.04
N PRO A 536 7.31 -4.80 14.07
CA PRO A 536 8.70 -5.21 14.28
C PRO A 536 9.28 -6.04 13.13
N VAL A 537 8.49 -6.93 12.53
CA VAL A 537 8.91 -7.76 11.39
C VAL A 537 9.08 -6.89 10.14
N LEU A 538 8.15 -5.99 9.89
CA LEU A 538 8.13 -5.11 8.72
C LEU A 538 9.19 -3.99 8.79
N SER A 539 9.72 -3.71 9.98
CA SER A 539 10.88 -2.85 10.19
C SER A 539 12.20 -3.62 10.23
N SER A 540 12.15 -4.97 10.26
CA SER A 540 13.34 -5.81 10.12
C SER A 540 13.80 -5.84 8.66
N GLY A 541 15.10 -6.03 8.43
CA GLY A 541 15.64 -6.30 7.10
C GLY A 541 15.38 -7.74 6.67
N LEU A 542 14.11 -8.16 6.61
CA LEU A 542 13.74 -9.53 6.23
C LEU A 542 13.76 -9.65 4.70
N ASP A 543 14.38 -10.71 4.19
CA ASP A 543 14.35 -11.08 2.78
C ASP A 543 13.82 -12.51 2.63
N VAL A 544 12.57 -12.65 2.21
CA VAL A 544 11.92 -13.96 1.97
C VAL A 544 11.96 -14.25 0.48
N GLN A 545 12.65 -15.32 0.08
CA GLN A 545 12.70 -15.78 -1.30
C GLN A 545 11.94 -17.10 -1.43
N LEU A 546 10.91 -17.08 -2.26
CA LEU A 546 10.02 -18.18 -2.56
C LEU A 546 10.35 -18.72 -3.95
N ALA A 547 10.82 -19.96 -4.01
CA ALA A 547 10.87 -20.75 -5.23
C ALA A 547 9.49 -21.38 -5.46
N LEU A 548 8.96 -21.24 -6.67
CA LEU A 548 7.62 -21.68 -7.03
C LEU A 548 7.67 -22.88 -7.97
N ALA A 549 6.51 -23.50 -8.20
CA ALA A 549 6.34 -24.58 -9.16
C ALA A 549 7.28 -25.79 -8.97
N GLY A 550 7.72 -26.04 -7.74
CA GLY A 550 8.63 -27.15 -7.39
C GLY A 550 10.10 -26.93 -7.75
N GLN A 551 10.52 -25.68 -7.95
CA GLN A 551 11.94 -25.30 -8.00
C GLN A 551 12.60 -25.51 -6.62
N GLU A 552 13.93 -25.68 -6.60
CA GLU A 552 14.68 -25.79 -5.35
C GLU A 552 14.63 -24.47 -4.57
N ALA A 553 14.53 -24.58 -3.24
CA ALA A 553 14.52 -23.40 -2.38
C ALA A 553 15.86 -22.64 -2.52
N PRO A 554 15.83 -21.30 -2.53
CA PRO A 554 17.04 -20.50 -2.45
C PRO A 554 17.80 -20.83 -1.16
N GLU A 555 19.12 -20.61 -1.19
CA GLU A 555 19.95 -20.77 0.00
C GLU A 555 19.47 -19.81 1.11
N THR A 556 19.17 -20.36 2.28
CA THR A 556 18.86 -19.56 3.47
C THR A 556 20.19 -19.06 4.03
N LYS A 557 20.36 -17.74 4.15
CA LYS A 557 21.58 -17.14 4.70
C LYS A 557 21.26 -16.54 6.06
N LEU A 558 21.73 -17.22 7.11
CA LEU A 558 21.55 -16.78 8.47
C LEU A 558 22.66 -17.34 9.36
N ASP A 559 23.34 -16.49 10.13
CA ASP A 559 24.34 -16.95 11.11
C ASP A 559 23.67 -17.66 12.29
N SER A 560 22.57 -17.08 12.80
CA SER A 560 21.75 -17.68 13.86
C SER A 560 20.30 -17.20 13.86
N LEU A 561 19.36 -18.09 14.24
CA LEU A 561 17.96 -17.74 14.48
C LEU A 561 17.81 -17.02 15.83
N PRO A 562 17.32 -15.77 15.86
CA PRO A 562 17.07 -15.04 17.10
C PRO A 562 15.75 -15.51 17.72
N VAL A 563 15.83 -16.41 18.70
CA VAL A 563 14.66 -16.99 19.38
C VAL A 563 14.49 -16.35 20.75
N GLU A 564 13.38 -15.65 20.96
CA GLU A 564 13.00 -15.10 22.24
C GLU A 564 12.33 -16.17 23.11
N VAL A 565 12.82 -16.32 24.34
CA VAL A 565 12.19 -17.15 25.36
C VAL A 565 11.30 -16.26 26.22
N LYS A 566 10.00 -16.54 26.28
CA LYS A 566 9.08 -15.82 27.17
C LYS A 566 9.11 -16.40 28.58
N ALA A 567 8.66 -15.62 29.56
CA ALA A 567 8.66 -16.01 30.98
C ALA A 567 7.83 -17.27 31.29
N ASP A 568 6.85 -17.58 30.44
CA ASP A 568 6.02 -18.79 30.54
C ASP A 568 6.63 -20.01 29.85
N GLY A 569 7.80 -19.88 29.21
CA GLY A 569 8.45 -20.96 28.47
C GLY A 569 8.03 -21.12 27.02
N SER A 570 7.12 -20.28 26.52
CA SER A 570 6.85 -20.19 25.08
C SER A 570 8.02 -19.53 24.36
N LEU A 571 8.22 -19.90 23.09
CA LEU A 571 9.27 -19.35 22.24
C LEU A 571 8.64 -18.41 21.21
N ALA A 572 9.37 -17.38 20.79
CA ALA A 572 8.97 -16.52 19.70
C ALA A 572 10.15 -16.22 18.77
N LEU A 573 9.90 -16.18 17.46
CA LEU A 573 10.84 -15.75 16.44
C LEU A 573 10.39 -14.38 15.93
N MET A 574 11.20 -13.33 16.17
CA MET A 574 10.84 -11.94 15.82
C MET A 574 9.44 -11.51 16.33
N GLY A 575 9.08 -11.94 17.54
CA GLY A 575 7.76 -11.65 18.14
C GLY A 575 6.63 -12.60 17.72
N ILE A 576 6.84 -13.46 16.71
CA ILE A 576 5.87 -14.47 16.28
C ILE A 576 6.01 -15.72 17.17
N PRO A 577 4.96 -16.16 17.88
CA PRO A 577 5.03 -17.34 18.73
C PRO A 577 5.30 -18.62 17.93
N LEU A 578 6.23 -19.45 18.40
CA LEU A 578 6.52 -20.77 17.85
C LEU A 578 5.61 -21.82 18.52
N GLY A 579 4.37 -21.90 18.04
CA GLY A 579 3.34 -22.82 18.53
C GLY A 579 2.57 -22.31 19.76
N ASP A 580 1.56 -23.09 20.16
CA ASP A 580 0.52 -22.65 21.11
C ASP A 580 0.84 -23.02 22.58
N GLN A 581 1.99 -23.64 22.85
CA GLN A 581 2.33 -24.22 24.15
C GLN A 581 3.74 -23.82 24.58
N SER A 582 3.98 -23.79 25.90
CA SER A 582 5.32 -23.64 26.46
C SER A 582 6.20 -24.83 26.07
N ILE A 583 7.28 -24.56 25.32
CA ILE A 583 8.26 -25.57 24.90
C ILE A 583 9.29 -25.79 26.02
N LEU A 584 9.73 -24.70 26.65
CA LEU A 584 10.68 -24.74 27.76
C LEU A 584 9.94 -24.76 29.10
N GLN A 585 10.45 -25.52 30.07
CA GLN A 585 9.87 -25.52 31.41
C GLN A 585 10.23 -24.22 32.16
N PRO A 586 9.34 -23.67 33.00
CA PRO A 586 9.64 -22.47 33.80
C PRO A 586 10.89 -22.62 34.70
N ARG A 587 11.21 -23.85 35.11
CA ARG A 587 12.41 -24.14 35.88
C ARG A 587 13.69 -23.86 35.08
N PHE A 588 13.73 -24.18 33.79
CA PHE A 588 14.87 -23.88 32.93
C PHE A 588 15.16 -22.37 32.91
N ILE A 589 14.11 -21.55 32.75
CA ILE A 589 14.24 -20.08 32.76
C ILE A 589 14.77 -19.60 34.11
N THR A 590 14.23 -20.13 35.22
CA THR A 590 14.65 -19.76 36.57
C THR A 590 16.12 -20.13 36.82
N ASP A 591 16.55 -21.31 36.36
CA ASP A 591 17.93 -21.77 36.49
C ASP A 591 18.88 -20.89 35.65
N MET A 592 18.52 -20.55 34.41
CA MET A 592 19.29 -19.64 33.56
C MET A 592 19.41 -18.23 34.17
N GLN A 593 18.32 -17.72 34.75
CA GLN A 593 18.32 -16.45 35.48
C GLN A 593 19.21 -16.49 36.72
N ALA A 594 19.20 -17.59 37.49
CA ALA A 594 20.08 -17.78 38.64
C ALA A 594 21.56 -17.81 38.25
N LEU A 595 21.86 -18.31 37.05
CA LEU A 595 23.19 -18.33 36.45
C LEU A 595 23.59 -17.00 35.79
N GLY A 596 22.68 -16.00 35.75
CA GLY A 596 22.90 -14.73 35.09
C GLY A 596 22.98 -14.84 33.56
N ILE A 597 22.49 -15.93 32.97
CA ILE A 597 22.45 -16.14 31.53
C ILE A 597 21.23 -15.41 30.97
N GLN A 598 21.49 -14.48 30.06
CA GLN A 598 20.47 -13.72 29.33
C GLN A 598 20.50 -14.04 27.82
N ARG A 599 21.60 -14.62 27.33
CA ARG A 599 21.72 -15.11 25.96
C ARG A 599 22.49 -16.42 25.92
N LEU A 600 21.96 -17.39 25.17
CA LEU A 600 22.61 -18.67 24.88
C LEU A 600 22.68 -18.85 23.36
N ASP A 601 23.89 -18.86 22.81
CA ASP A 601 24.15 -19.07 21.39
C ASP A 601 24.66 -20.50 21.20
N LEU A 602 24.15 -21.21 20.20
CA LEU A 602 24.56 -22.58 19.89
C LEU A 602 24.56 -22.86 18.38
N ASN A 603 25.53 -23.63 17.90
CA ASN A 603 25.56 -24.13 16.52
C ASN A 603 26.22 -25.53 16.48
N ILE A 604 25.87 -26.35 15.49
CA ILE A 604 26.50 -27.64 15.23
C ILE A 604 27.10 -27.62 13.83
N ILE A 605 28.43 -27.66 13.73
CA ILE A 605 29.16 -27.74 12.45
C ILE A 605 30.12 -28.91 12.52
N ASP A 606 30.21 -29.71 11.45
CA ASP A 606 31.15 -30.83 11.35
C ASP A 606 31.14 -31.76 12.59
N ALA A 607 29.94 -32.12 13.07
CA ALA A 607 29.73 -32.93 14.28
C ALA A 607 30.33 -32.34 15.57
N SER A 608 30.45 -31.01 15.65
CA SER A 608 30.94 -30.28 16.81
C SER A 608 29.91 -29.26 17.28
N LEU A 609 29.52 -29.33 18.55
CA LEU A 609 28.65 -28.36 19.22
C LEU A 609 29.46 -27.19 19.75
N TYR A 610 29.18 -26.02 19.18
CA TYR A 610 29.64 -24.73 19.63
C TYR A 610 28.58 -24.11 20.53
N LEU A 611 28.99 -23.62 21.70
CA LEU A 611 28.11 -22.99 22.68
C LEU A 611 28.76 -21.71 23.21
N ALA A 612 27.95 -20.68 23.43
CA ALA A 612 28.37 -19.49 24.17
C ALA A 612 27.25 -18.99 25.08
N SER A 613 27.62 -18.44 26.23
CA SER A 613 26.70 -17.79 27.15
C SER A 613 27.08 -16.32 27.30
N ASN A 614 26.14 -15.40 27.06
CA ASN A 614 26.36 -13.96 27.13
C ASN A 614 27.59 -13.50 26.31
N GLY A 615 27.82 -14.10 25.13
CA GLY A 615 28.96 -13.80 24.25
C GLY A 615 30.30 -14.44 24.65
N GLY A 616 30.37 -15.20 25.75
CA GLY A 616 31.55 -15.97 26.14
C GLY A 616 31.46 -17.44 25.71
N HIS A 617 32.44 -17.91 24.94
CA HIS A 617 32.49 -19.30 24.47
C HIS A 617 32.66 -20.31 25.60
N LEU A 618 31.97 -21.45 25.47
CA LEU A 618 32.13 -22.65 26.29
C LEU A 618 33.02 -23.67 25.55
N PRO A 619 33.47 -24.75 26.22
CA PRO A 619 34.19 -25.83 25.56
C PRO A 619 33.41 -26.38 24.36
N VAL A 620 34.11 -26.68 23.28
CA VAL A 620 33.52 -27.26 22.07
C VAL A 620 33.46 -28.77 22.24
N ILE A 621 32.30 -29.36 21.94
CA ILE A 621 32.04 -30.78 22.15
C ILE A 621 31.87 -31.43 20.78
N SER A 622 32.79 -32.31 20.41
CA SER A 622 32.76 -33.05 19.15
C SER A 622 32.45 -34.52 19.38
N TRP A 623 31.72 -35.13 18.45
CA TRP A 623 31.35 -36.55 18.47
C TRP A 623 31.57 -37.19 17.10
N THR A 624 31.38 -38.50 17.02
CA THR A 624 31.38 -39.26 15.77
C THR A 624 29.96 -39.62 15.36
N ASP A 625 29.76 -40.01 14.10
CA ASP A 625 28.45 -40.49 13.62
C ASP A 625 27.93 -41.68 14.46
N GLN A 626 28.83 -42.53 14.97
CA GLN A 626 28.48 -43.67 15.80
C GLN A 626 28.16 -43.27 17.24
N SER A 627 28.86 -42.27 17.80
CA SER A 627 28.66 -41.85 19.19
C SER A 627 27.51 -40.85 19.38
N MET A 628 26.99 -40.25 18.31
CA MET A 628 25.88 -39.30 18.38
C MET A 628 24.60 -39.88 19.02
N ALA A 629 24.21 -41.11 18.66
CA ALA A 629 23.03 -41.76 19.24
C ALA A 629 23.19 -41.95 20.76
N THR A 630 24.42 -42.19 21.20
CA THR A 630 24.79 -42.29 22.61
C THR A 630 24.73 -40.93 23.31
N VAL A 631 25.24 -39.87 22.67
CA VAL A 631 25.16 -38.49 23.18
C VAL A 631 23.70 -38.03 23.30
N GLN A 632 22.88 -38.22 22.27
CA GLN A 632 21.46 -37.86 22.28
C GLN A 632 20.68 -38.56 23.40
N ARG A 633 20.94 -39.86 23.62
CA ARG A 633 20.32 -40.61 24.71
C ARG A 633 20.71 -40.07 26.09
N VAL A 634 21.99 -39.80 26.31
CA VAL A 634 22.49 -39.28 27.60
C VAL A 634 21.99 -37.85 27.84
N VAL A 635 22.03 -36.99 26.81
CA VAL A 635 21.56 -35.59 26.89
C VAL A 635 20.04 -35.53 27.09
N GLY A 636 19.28 -36.40 26.43
CA GLY A 636 17.82 -36.49 26.58
C GLY A 636 17.36 -36.91 27.98
N GLU A 637 18.18 -37.68 28.71
CA GLU A 637 17.91 -38.03 30.12
C GLU A 637 18.24 -36.87 31.09
N LEU A 638 19.15 -35.98 30.69
CA LEU A 638 19.67 -34.88 31.53
C LEU A 638 18.90 -33.56 31.32
N LEU A 639 18.41 -33.30 30.10
CA LEU A 639 17.68 -32.08 29.77
C LEU A 639 16.17 -32.28 29.92
N PRO A 640 15.44 -31.36 30.57
CA PRO A 640 13.99 -31.41 30.71
C PRO A 640 13.26 -30.94 29.42
N VAL A 641 13.69 -31.44 28.25
CA VAL A 641 13.12 -31.13 26.93
C VAL A 641 12.36 -32.35 26.40
N PRO A 642 11.18 -32.19 25.78
CA PRO A 642 10.49 -33.32 25.16
C PRO A 642 11.39 -34.00 24.11
N PRO A 643 11.49 -35.34 24.07
CA PRO A 643 12.42 -36.06 23.17
C PRO A 643 12.32 -35.63 21.71
N GLY A 644 11.09 -35.48 21.18
CA GLY A 644 10.88 -35.09 19.78
C GLY A 644 11.29 -33.66 19.43
N VAL A 645 11.45 -32.76 20.41
CA VAL A 645 11.92 -31.37 20.15
C VAL A 645 13.44 -31.33 20.03
N LEU A 646 14.15 -32.14 20.84
CA LEU A 646 15.60 -32.23 20.81
C LEU A 646 16.08 -32.82 19.48
N ASP A 647 15.41 -33.87 19.00
CA ASP A 647 15.76 -34.55 17.74
C ASP A 647 15.67 -33.59 16.55
N VAL A 648 14.57 -32.84 16.44
CA VAL A 648 14.39 -31.85 15.35
C VAL A 648 15.35 -30.68 15.52
N GLY A 649 15.58 -30.19 16.75
CA GLY A 649 16.53 -29.10 16.98
C GLY A 649 17.96 -29.46 16.55
N ILE A 650 18.41 -30.68 16.87
CA ILE A 650 19.72 -31.18 16.43
C ILE A 650 19.76 -31.36 14.92
N GLU A 651 18.73 -31.96 14.33
CA GLU A 651 18.63 -32.16 12.88
C GLU A 651 18.64 -30.82 12.12
N PHE A 652 17.96 -29.80 12.64
CA PHE A 652 17.99 -28.44 12.11
C PHE A 652 19.41 -27.88 12.09
N LEU A 653 20.10 -27.88 13.24
CA LEU A 653 21.46 -27.34 13.35
C LEU A 653 22.44 -28.08 12.44
N GLN A 654 22.30 -29.40 12.30
CA GLN A 654 23.17 -30.23 11.46
C GLN A 654 22.97 -30.04 9.96
N LYS A 655 21.75 -29.73 9.51
CA LYS A 655 21.42 -29.64 8.08
C LYS A 655 21.47 -28.24 7.50
N THR A 656 21.38 -27.21 8.35
CA THR A 656 21.19 -25.83 7.89
C THR A 656 22.43 -24.95 8.03
N ASP A 657 23.45 -25.37 8.79
CA ASP A 657 24.58 -24.54 9.25
C ASP A 657 24.17 -23.27 10.03
N ILE A 658 22.87 -23.09 10.29
CA ILE A 658 22.27 -21.95 10.99
C ILE A 658 22.30 -22.23 12.49
N GLY A 659 22.93 -21.36 13.27
CA GLY A 659 22.89 -21.42 14.73
C GLY A 659 21.55 -21.02 15.33
N VAL A 660 21.41 -21.15 16.65
CA VAL A 660 20.27 -20.64 17.41
C VAL A 660 20.79 -19.72 18.51
N ALA A 661 20.23 -18.50 18.57
CA ALA A 661 20.51 -17.52 19.61
C ALA A 661 19.26 -17.35 20.50
N LEU A 662 19.28 -17.98 21.67
CA LEU A 662 18.18 -17.92 22.64
C LEU A 662 18.33 -16.67 23.51
N SER A 663 17.38 -15.75 23.42
CA SER A 663 17.26 -14.59 24.31
C SER A 663 16.40 -14.94 25.51
N ILE A 664 17.00 -14.95 26.70
CA ILE A 664 16.37 -15.38 27.95
C ILE A 664 16.00 -14.14 28.80
N PRO A 665 14.80 -14.09 29.41
CA PRO A 665 14.39 -12.93 30.21
C PRO A 665 15.35 -12.68 31.37
N ALA A 666 15.85 -11.46 31.50
CA ALA A 666 16.70 -11.08 32.62
C ALA A 666 15.96 -11.19 33.96
N ALA A 667 16.69 -11.51 35.03
CA ALA A 667 16.16 -11.44 36.38
C ALA A 667 15.79 -9.98 36.74
N ASN A 668 14.74 -9.79 37.54
CA ASN A 668 14.26 -8.46 37.92
C ASN A 668 15.38 -7.57 38.49
N GLY A 669 15.60 -6.41 37.86
CA GLY A 669 16.59 -5.42 38.29
C GLY A 669 18.02 -5.67 37.79
N VAL A 670 18.24 -6.70 36.96
CA VAL A 670 19.52 -6.94 36.27
C VAL A 670 19.51 -6.22 34.92
N ALA A 671 20.60 -5.53 34.58
CA ALA A 671 20.74 -4.87 33.28
C ALA A 671 20.89 -5.89 32.16
N ALA A 672 20.38 -5.56 30.97
CA ALA A 672 20.51 -6.39 29.78
C ALA A 672 22.00 -6.60 29.42
N VAL A 673 22.38 -7.84 29.10
CA VAL A 673 23.70 -8.10 28.51
C VAL A 673 23.68 -7.65 27.04
N ASP A 674 24.67 -6.85 26.67
CA ASP A 674 24.88 -6.44 25.28
C ASP A 674 25.76 -7.48 24.56
N VAL A 675 25.12 -8.30 23.71
CA VAL A 675 25.80 -9.22 22.80
C VAL A 675 25.40 -8.84 21.37
N PRO A 676 26.36 -8.64 20.45
CA PRO A 676 26.05 -8.29 19.06
C PRO A 676 25.06 -9.27 18.42
N ALA A 677 24.14 -8.78 17.59
CA ALA A 677 23.19 -9.65 16.88
C ALA A 677 23.92 -10.67 15.98
N ALA A 678 24.94 -10.21 15.24
CA ALA A 678 25.82 -11.02 14.38
C ALA A 678 26.96 -11.73 15.15
N PHE A 679 26.69 -12.20 16.37
CA PHE A 679 27.68 -12.97 17.13
C PHE A 679 27.84 -14.37 16.53
N ASP A 680 29.03 -14.66 16.00
CA ASP A 680 29.37 -15.98 15.48
C ASP A 680 29.93 -16.87 16.59
N VAL A 681 29.11 -17.83 17.04
CA VAL A 681 29.49 -18.82 18.07
C VAL A 681 30.61 -19.76 17.62
N THR A 682 30.81 -19.90 16.30
CA THR A 682 31.74 -20.86 15.68
C THR A 682 33.14 -20.26 15.46
N ALA A 683 33.27 -18.94 15.56
CA ALA A 683 34.55 -18.23 15.45
C ALA A 683 35.53 -18.49 16.61
N VAL A 684 35.19 -19.38 17.55
CA VAL A 684 36.05 -19.76 18.68
C VAL A 684 37.38 -20.33 18.20
N ARG A 685 38.47 -19.83 18.78
CA ARG A 685 39.82 -20.36 18.56
C ARG A 685 40.43 -20.69 19.92
N MET A 686 40.60 -21.98 20.18
CA MET A 686 41.20 -22.44 21.44
C MET A 686 42.63 -21.90 21.56
N GLU A 687 42.87 -21.11 22.61
CA GLU A 687 44.19 -20.56 22.86
C GLU A 687 45.16 -21.68 23.26
N PRO A 688 46.37 -21.76 22.66
CA PRO A 688 47.34 -22.77 23.06
C PRO A 688 47.73 -22.58 24.53
N PRO A 689 47.96 -23.67 25.30
CA PRO A 689 48.33 -23.56 26.70
C PRO A 689 49.65 -22.79 26.83
N ASP A 690 49.65 -21.81 27.74
CA ASP A 690 50.84 -21.03 28.10
C ASP A 690 51.75 -21.85 29.03
N ILE A 691 52.33 -22.92 28.48
CA ILE A 691 53.26 -23.79 29.18
C ILE A 691 54.39 -24.25 28.26
N ASP A 692 55.61 -24.13 28.75
CA ASP A 692 56.78 -24.68 28.09
C ASP A 692 56.64 -26.21 27.94
N ALA A 693 56.96 -26.73 26.75
CA ALA A 693 56.79 -28.15 26.43
C ALA A 693 57.55 -29.10 27.39
N GLU A 694 58.61 -28.61 28.05
CA GLU A 694 59.42 -29.36 29.02
C GLU A 694 58.74 -29.50 30.40
N TYR A 695 57.67 -28.75 30.68
CA TYR A 695 56.97 -28.72 31.97
C TYR A 695 55.56 -29.30 31.92
N ARG A 696 55.18 -29.99 30.84
CA ARG A 696 53.85 -30.60 30.73
C ARG A 696 53.70 -31.76 31.71
N PRO A 697 52.71 -31.71 32.62
CA PRO A 697 52.45 -32.83 33.53
C PRO A 697 51.90 -34.03 32.73
N VAL A 698 52.43 -35.22 33.04
CA VAL A 698 51.94 -36.49 32.51
C VAL A 698 51.34 -37.30 33.66
N LEU A 699 50.08 -37.68 33.54
CA LEU A 699 49.37 -38.51 34.52
C LEU A 699 48.82 -39.75 33.84
N ALA A 700 49.38 -40.92 34.16
CA ALA A 700 48.87 -42.22 33.71
C ALA A 700 48.33 -43.00 34.90
N LEU A 701 47.04 -43.37 34.88
CA LEU A 701 46.35 -44.05 35.98
C LEU A 701 45.43 -45.16 35.45
N GLY A 702 45.64 -46.39 35.91
CA GLY A 702 44.69 -47.48 35.71
C GLY A 702 43.75 -47.63 36.91
N LEU A 703 42.45 -47.73 36.68
CA LEU A 703 41.41 -47.91 37.70
C LEU A 703 40.66 -49.21 37.43
N ARG A 704 40.24 -49.90 38.49
CA ARG A 704 39.21 -50.95 38.40
C ARG A 704 37.98 -50.53 39.18
N LEU A 705 36.82 -50.66 38.55
CA LEU A 705 35.53 -50.25 39.10
C LEU A 705 34.61 -51.47 39.27
N ASP A 706 33.90 -51.52 40.38
CA ASP A 706 32.79 -52.44 40.63
C ASP A 706 31.59 -51.62 41.09
N GLY A 707 30.61 -51.44 40.20
CA GLY A 707 29.59 -50.41 40.35
C GLY A 707 30.23 -49.03 40.59
N SER A 708 29.83 -48.36 41.66
CA SER A 708 30.40 -47.06 42.05
C SER A 708 31.73 -47.13 42.81
N GLU A 709 32.24 -48.32 43.17
CA GLU A 709 33.43 -48.45 44.02
C GLU A 709 34.72 -48.64 43.21
N ILE A 710 35.76 -47.86 43.54
CA ILE A 710 37.11 -48.07 43.00
C ILE A 710 37.76 -49.23 43.78
N THR A 711 37.94 -50.37 43.13
CA THR A 711 38.50 -51.58 43.74
C THR A 711 40.01 -51.68 43.62
N SER A 712 40.63 -50.98 42.65
CA SER A 712 42.09 -50.83 42.57
C SER A 712 42.51 -49.57 41.81
N VAL A 713 43.69 -49.05 42.14
CA VAL A 713 44.35 -47.92 41.45
C VAL A 713 45.79 -48.32 41.14
N GLY A 714 46.21 -48.25 39.87
CA GLY A 714 47.56 -48.61 39.43
C GLY A 714 47.94 -50.06 39.74
N GLY A 715 46.96 -50.96 39.82
CA GLY A 715 47.14 -52.36 40.22
C GLY A 715 47.25 -52.60 41.74
N VAL A 716 47.15 -51.54 42.56
CA VAL A 716 47.11 -51.64 44.03
C VAL A 716 45.65 -51.75 44.49
N PRO A 717 45.24 -52.80 45.23
CA PRO A 717 43.86 -52.95 45.71
C PRO A 717 43.46 -51.87 46.72
N ALA A 718 42.18 -51.48 46.71
CA ALA A 718 41.61 -50.50 47.65
C ALA A 718 41.88 -50.83 49.13
N SER A 719 41.92 -52.12 49.48
CA SER A 719 42.21 -52.57 50.84
C SER A 719 43.60 -52.13 51.34
N GLU A 720 44.59 -52.06 50.45
CA GLU A 720 45.96 -51.66 50.79
C GLU A 720 46.06 -50.16 51.05
N PHE A 721 45.30 -49.34 50.30
CA PHE A 721 45.16 -47.90 50.59
C PHE A 721 44.50 -47.67 51.95
N LEU A 722 43.45 -48.43 52.27
CA LEU A 722 42.76 -48.40 53.55
C LEU A 722 43.68 -48.76 54.73
N GLU A 723 44.58 -49.75 54.56
CA GLU A 723 45.61 -50.09 55.56
C GLU A 723 46.58 -48.93 55.83
N HIS A 724 46.79 -48.06 54.84
CA HIS A 724 47.57 -46.83 54.95
C HIS A 724 46.74 -45.59 55.32
N GLY A 725 45.46 -45.78 55.69
CA GLY A 725 44.56 -44.70 56.12
C GLY A 725 44.02 -43.84 54.96
N VAL A 726 44.18 -44.28 53.72
CA VAL A 726 43.66 -43.61 52.53
C VAL A 726 42.38 -44.32 52.10
N ASN A 727 41.24 -43.63 52.20
CA ASN A 727 39.98 -44.14 51.67
C ASN A 727 39.82 -43.66 50.24
N LEU A 728 39.61 -44.58 49.30
CA LEU A 728 39.34 -44.21 47.91
C LEU A 728 37.92 -43.66 47.78
N PRO A 729 37.71 -42.63 46.95
CA PRO A 729 36.38 -42.09 46.71
C PRO A 729 35.54 -43.08 45.89
N SER A 730 34.22 -43.07 46.09
CA SER A 730 33.28 -43.71 45.16
C SER A 730 32.92 -42.76 44.03
N LEU A 731 32.56 -43.31 42.88
CA LEU A 731 31.98 -42.54 41.78
C LEU A 731 30.63 -41.93 42.21
N PRO A 732 30.32 -40.70 41.77
CA PRO A 732 28.98 -40.15 41.92
C PRO A 732 27.93 -41.06 41.27
N ALA A 733 26.75 -41.19 41.89
CA ALA A 733 25.71 -42.12 41.46
C ALA A 733 25.23 -41.89 40.02
N ASN A 734 25.18 -40.62 39.58
CA ASN A 734 24.85 -40.26 38.21
C ASN A 734 25.92 -40.72 37.21
N ILE A 735 27.20 -40.63 37.58
CA ILE A 735 28.31 -41.11 36.72
C ILE A 735 28.29 -42.63 36.63
N ALA A 736 28.05 -43.33 37.74
CA ALA A 736 27.88 -44.78 37.73
C ALA A 736 26.70 -45.19 36.84
N SER A 737 25.54 -44.55 36.95
CA SER A 737 24.39 -44.88 36.09
C SER A 737 24.68 -44.62 34.60
N ILE A 738 25.35 -43.51 34.26
CA ILE A 738 25.78 -43.24 32.88
C ILE A 738 26.69 -44.36 32.36
N LEU A 739 27.64 -44.84 33.16
CA LEU A 739 28.60 -45.86 32.73
C LEU A 739 27.97 -47.26 32.60
N TYR A 740 27.20 -47.69 33.60
CA TYR A 740 26.66 -49.06 33.68
C TYR A 740 25.29 -49.22 33.01
N ASP A 741 24.37 -48.28 33.23
CA ASP A 741 23.01 -48.37 32.66
C ASP A 741 22.97 -47.76 31.25
N GLY A 742 23.66 -46.63 31.10
CA GLY A 742 23.67 -45.84 29.88
C GLY A 742 24.60 -46.43 28.81
N LEU A 743 25.91 -46.35 29.03
CA LEU A 743 26.92 -46.70 28.04
C LEU A 743 27.08 -48.22 27.90
N GLN A 744 26.94 -48.98 28.99
CA GLN A 744 27.12 -50.44 29.01
C GLN A 744 28.49 -50.88 28.47
N VAL A 745 29.53 -50.09 28.77
CA VAL A 745 30.89 -50.29 28.28
C VAL A 745 31.73 -51.09 29.28
N SER A 746 32.72 -51.83 28.79
CA SER A 746 33.61 -52.65 29.62
C SER A 746 34.86 -51.89 30.04
N GLU A 747 35.26 -50.90 29.26
CA GLU A 747 36.42 -50.06 29.47
C GLU A 747 36.09 -48.61 29.13
N LEU A 748 36.52 -47.68 29.98
CA LEU A 748 36.47 -46.23 29.73
C LEU A 748 37.88 -45.67 29.84
N GLU A 749 38.33 -44.95 28.82
CA GLU A 749 39.62 -44.29 28.77
C GLU A 749 39.43 -42.78 28.59
N LEU A 750 40.09 -42.00 29.45
CA LEU A 750 40.16 -40.55 29.36
C LEU A 750 41.58 -40.18 28.93
N THR A 751 41.74 -39.72 27.70
CA THR A 751 43.04 -39.27 27.18
C THR A 751 43.01 -37.77 26.97
N SER A 752 43.99 -37.03 27.47
CA SER A 752 44.12 -35.60 27.17
C SER A 752 45.40 -35.30 26.39
N SER A 753 45.30 -34.28 25.55
CA SER A 753 46.43 -33.60 24.94
C SER A 753 46.21 -32.09 25.09
N ALA A 754 47.09 -31.26 24.53
CA ALA A 754 46.92 -29.81 24.61
C ALA A 754 45.56 -29.40 24.03
N ASN A 755 44.76 -28.69 24.83
CA ASN A 755 43.42 -28.19 24.46
C ASN A 755 42.37 -29.27 24.15
N GLN A 756 42.60 -30.53 24.48
CA GLN A 756 41.72 -31.61 24.06
C GLN A 756 41.65 -32.73 25.10
N LEU A 757 40.44 -33.20 25.40
CA LEU A 757 40.15 -34.38 26.19
C LEU A 757 39.27 -35.32 25.37
N ASN A 758 39.75 -36.52 25.09
CA ASN A 758 38.97 -37.58 24.48
C ASN A 758 38.42 -38.50 25.58
N VAL A 759 37.14 -38.79 25.49
CA VAL A 759 36.46 -39.84 26.22
C VAL A 759 36.28 -41.00 25.27
N VAL A 760 36.97 -42.09 25.56
CA VAL A 760 37.00 -43.32 24.75
C VAL A 760 36.32 -44.41 25.57
N ALA A 761 35.51 -45.23 24.94
CA ALA A 761 34.94 -46.41 25.57
C ALA A 761 35.01 -47.61 24.64
N ASP A 762 35.47 -48.76 25.16
CA ASP A 762 35.68 -49.99 24.38
C ASP A 762 36.43 -49.75 23.05
N GLU A 763 37.53 -48.99 23.11
CA GLU A 763 38.37 -48.56 21.97
C GLU A 763 37.70 -47.57 20.97
N GLU A 764 36.50 -47.08 21.25
CA GLU A 764 35.77 -46.12 20.41
C GLU A 764 35.73 -44.71 21.05
N VAL A 765 36.11 -43.67 20.30
CA VAL A 765 36.00 -42.28 20.78
C VAL A 765 34.53 -41.90 20.85
N LEU A 766 34.01 -41.73 22.07
CA LEU A 766 32.65 -41.27 22.30
C LEU A 766 32.52 -39.77 22.09
N LEU A 767 33.47 -39.02 22.64
CA LEU A 767 33.36 -37.57 22.86
C LEU A 767 34.75 -36.98 22.85
N THR A 768 34.93 -35.86 22.15
CA THR A 768 36.10 -35.01 22.24
C THR A 768 35.68 -33.65 22.79
N VAL A 769 36.26 -33.22 23.90
CA VAL A 769 36.07 -31.87 24.45
C VAL A 769 37.29 -31.03 24.09
N HIS A 770 37.08 -29.97 23.34
CA HIS A 770 38.08 -28.96 23.08
C HIS A 770 37.92 -27.78 24.04
N TYR A 771 39.00 -27.37 24.68
CA TYR A 771 38.97 -26.34 25.71
C TYR A 771 40.27 -25.56 25.80
N ASP A 772 40.19 -24.42 26.46
CA ASP A 772 41.29 -23.52 26.79
C ASP A 772 41.06 -22.89 28.16
N SER A 773 41.96 -22.00 28.58
CA SER A 773 41.84 -21.34 29.88
C SER A 773 40.55 -20.49 30.00
N PRO A 774 40.21 -19.60 29.04
CA PRO A 774 38.95 -18.84 29.08
C PRO A 774 37.68 -19.70 29.16
N SER A 775 37.57 -20.74 28.34
CA SER A 775 36.37 -21.60 28.29
C SER A 775 36.18 -22.43 29.56
N ILE A 776 37.27 -22.91 30.19
CA ILE A 776 37.17 -23.60 31.49
C ILE A 776 36.74 -22.62 32.59
N LEU A 777 37.34 -21.43 32.66
CA LEU A 777 36.95 -20.42 33.67
C LEU A 777 35.47 -20.08 33.53
N ARG A 778 35.00 -19.89 32.30
CA ARG A 778 33.58 -19.66 32.03
C ARG A 778 32.70 -20.81 32.49
N THR A 779 33.13 -22.04 32.24
CA THR A 779 32.42 -23.25 32.68
C THR A 779 32.37 -23.33 34.21
N LEU A 780 33.46 -23.00 34.90
CA LEU A 780 33.53 -22.97 36.35
C LEU A 780 32.64 -21.89 36.97
N ASP A 781 32.59 -20.69 36.36
CA ASP A 781 31.68 -19.62 36.78
C ASP A 781 30.22 -20.06 36.70
N LEU A 782 29.84 -20.75 35.61
CA LEU A 782 28.50 -21.31 35.45
C LEU A 782 28.25 -22.49 36.39
N ALA A 783 29.27 -23.28 36.70
CA ALA A 783 29.14 -24.42 37.60
C ALA A 783 29.09 -23.99 39.08
N ALA A 784 29.60 -22.80 39.44
CA ALA A 784 29.78 -22.36 40.81
C ALA A 784 28.54 -22.53 41.71
N PRO A 785 27.30 -22.22 41.27
CA PRO A 785 26.10 -22.42 42.09
C PRO A 785 25.76 -23.88 42.39
N PHE A 786 26.34 -24.82 41.62
CA PHE A 786 26.11 -26.26 41.75
C PHE A 786 27.25 -26.99 42.47
N LEU A 787 28.36 -26.31 42.74
CA LEU A 787 29.47 -26.88 43.49
C LEU A 787 29.12 -27.00 44.97
N PRO A 788 29.65 -28.01 45.68
CA PRO A 788 29.58 -28.07 47.14
C PRO A 788 30.04 -26.75 47.77
N GLU A 789 29.35 -26.30 48.82
CA GLU A 789 29.54 -24.97 49.42
C GLU A 789 31.01 -24.72 49.84
N ASP A 790 31.70 -25.76 50.31
CA ASP A 790 33.12 -25.74 50.63
C ASP A 790 34.01 -25.51 49.41
N VAL A 791 33.73 -26.17 48.29
CA VAL A 791 34.47 -26.00 47.02
C VAL A 791 34.17 -24.63 46.39
N ALA A 792 32.90 -24.22 46.36
CA ALA A 792 32.48 -22.93 45.85
C ALA A 792 33.14 -21.77 46.63
N ASN A 793 33.18 -21.86 47.96
CA ASN A 793 33.83 -20.86 48.81
C ASN A 793 35.35 -20.80 48.61
N ILE A 794 36.00 -21.95 48.34
CA ILE A 794 37.43 -22.00 48.04
C ILE A 794 37.72 -21.31 46.69
N LEU A 795 36.95 -21.62 45.65
CA LEU A 795 37.11 -21.03 44.32
C LEU A 795 36.72 -19.55 44.29
N ALA A 796 35.84 -19.10 45.18
CA ALA A 796 35.44 -17.70 45.32
C ALA A 796 36.48 -16.83 46.05
N ASP A 797 37.48 -17.41 46.74
CA ASP A 797 38.57 -16.63 47.32
C ASP A 797 39.41 -16.00 46.20
N PRO A 798 39.56 -14.67 46.12
CA PRO A 798 40.26 -14.00 45.02
C PRO A 798 41.71 -14.47 44.84
N ASN A 799 42.40 -14.85 45.92
CA ASN A 799 43.79 -15.30 45.84
C ASN A 799 43.87 -16.74 45.33
N ILE A 800 42.91 -17.59 45.71
CA ILE A 800 42.84 -18.97 45.23
C ILE A 800 42.36 -19.00 43.79
N SER A 801 41.38 -18.17 43.44
CA SER A 801 40.89 -17.98 42.07
C SER A 801 42.02 -17.52 41.14
N ALA A 802 42.80 -16.50 41.56
CA ALA A 802 43.96 -16.05 40.80
C ALA A 802 45.04 -17.14 40.69
N LEU A 803 45.38 -17.82 41.79
CA LEU A 803 46.33 -18.93 41.78
C LEU A 803 45.87 -20.05 40.84
N PHE A 804 44.59 -20.39 40.88
CA PHE A 804 44.02 -21.43 40.04
C PHE A 804 44.05 -21.02 38.56
N ALA A 805 43.59 -19.82 38.23
CA ALA A 805 43.53 -19.32 36.87
C ALA A 805 44.93 -19.09 36.24
N GLU A 806 45.87 -18.54 37.01
CA GLU A 806 47.19 -18.15 36.50
C GLU A 806 48.22 -19.30 36.54
N GLU A 807 48.18 -20.16 37.56
CA GLU A 807 49.22 -21.19 37.76
C GLU A 807 48.73 -22.61 37.45
N PHE A 808 47.53 -22.99 37.92
CA PHE A 808 47.05 -24.37 37.75
C PHE A 808 46.36 -24.63 36.42
N LEU A 809 45.58 -23.67 35.92
CA LEU A 809 44.80 -23.85 34.70
C LEU A 809 45.67 -24.09 33.46
N PRO A 810 46.78 -23.35 33.22
CA PRO A 810 47.66 -23.64 32.09
C PRO A 810 48.27 -25.05 32.16
N LEU A 811 48.56 -25.54 33.38
CA LEU A 811 49.05 -26.89 33.62
C LEU A 811 47.99 -27.94 33.27
N ILE A 812 46.73 -27.71 33.66
CA ILE A 812 45.59 -28.60 33.34
C ILE A 812 45.34 -28.62 31.83
N VAL A 813 45.34 -27.46 31.17
CA VAL A 813 45.10 -27.34 29.71
C VAL A 813 46.22 -27.98 28.89
N GLY A 814 47.46 -27.90 29.38
CA GLY A 814 48.62 -28.52 28.74
C GLY A 814 48.92 -29.97 29.15
N ALA A 815 48.15 -30.55 30.09
CA ALA A 815 48.43 -31.87 30.65
C ALA A 815 48.24 -33.00 29.63
N GLN A 816 49.06 -34.05 29.77
CA GLN A 816 48.84 -35.35 29.15
C GLN A 816 48.25 -36.30 30.19
N LEU A 817 46.96 -36.52 30.11
CA LEU A 817 46.20 -37.44 30.95
C LEU A 817 45.99 -38.75 30.17
N ASP A 818 46.17 -39.87 30.84
CA ASP A 818 45.86 -41.21 30.34
C ASP A 818 45.26 -42.00 31.50
N VAL A 819 43.93 -41.95 31.64
CA VAL A 819 43.21 -42.66 32.71
C VAL A 819 42.36 -43.74 32.10
N THR A 820 42.72 -45.00 32.36
CA THR A 820 41.96 -46.17 31.93
C THR A 820 41.17 -46.73 33.10
N ALA A 821 39.88 -47.00 32.92
CA ALA A 821 39.01 -47.59 33.92
C ALA A 821 38.35 -48.86 33.39
N GLU A 822 38.73 -50.01 33.93
CA GLU A 822 38.07 -51.29 33.67
C GLU A 822 36.79 -51.39 34.54
N LEU A 823 35.65 -51.66 33.91
CA LEU A 823 34.34 -51.76 34.54
C LEU A 823 33.90 -53.23 34.63
N ASN A 824 33.67 -53.72 35.85
CA ASN A 824 33.09 -55.05 36.04
C ASN A 824 31.57 -55.00 35.82
N GLN A 825 31.10 -55.60 34.73
CA GLN A 825 29.68 -55.83 34.48
C GLN A 825 29.28 -57.19 35.08
N GLU A 826 28.79 -57.22 36.32
CA GLU A 826 28.06 -58.38 36.88
C GLU A 826 26.54 -58.18 36.85
#